data_AF-A0A2H9TN27-F1
#
_entry.id   AF-A0A2H9TN27-F1
#
_cell.length_a   1.000
_cell.length_b   1.000
_cell.length_c   1.000
_cell.angle_alpha   90.00
_cell.angle_beta   90.00
_cell.angle_gamma   90.00
#
_symmetry.space_group_name_H-M   'P 1'
#
loop_
_entity.id
_entity.type
_entity.pdbx_description
1 polymer ?
#
loop_
_entity_poly.entity_id
_entity_poly.type
_entity_poly.pdbx_seq_one_letter_code
_entity_poly.pdbx_strand_id
1 'polypeptide(L)'
;MAPAVVEPKNSTVSHLASLNITNRNVQSAYQQSDTSYLTHRPAGDIPDPADTIVLQYGSRYCKVGLSRDALPRTIPHVIAHRGTLTPEHHVDVDISEEELQERLNARYRCAKKKPPPNIYSSIIAHNKTAVEQRIPALNDAYGFEWTKTGGAKFVTGMAALRINPEEEYVRRWPIRRGNFNRQQYRSSKEVTDDMDRIWSRAIMDDLKIARRDFGKYGMMLVVPDGVMAFEIRALIDLVVREMGFRSVGFILESVAGTFGSGISSALVIDIGAQTSNVVCIEDGQSLPASKSILPYGGDELSRLLLSVLKIHHFPYTDCDLRKSLDFEMIDDLKVRMCTMDEDDITSQVYEVYVRNPGQSTKVFPFKVYEERIIIPSALFESENSLLSHFVDTTENPSFYAGENDPIYYANGANGDSEAAETTPSEPASEIIMSDTYENDAVLVELQPLAVLSLTEAIKKALDSLDGATNPDRLKKFLGSVLVIGNGHKFPHFVAHLGTMLRERYPGNDVEFVLGGAAGQPTKESLVMDAGVVTWKGGAVMSKLDCMNDFWISKHDYDLSGQLLRRVGRPYRLYTDESKRFANSNTDKRLENDEFHIRNPADLPPMERRPAYQRTTITEEDLMPDDTDRVDQSTPSPIAIRNFSINFGPQHPAAHGVLRLVLELNGEVVQRADPHIGLLHRGTEKLIEYKTYLQALPYFDRLDYVSMMTNEQCYSLAVEKLLNVTSPPRGKAIRVLFGEITRILNHIMALTTHAMDVGAVTPVLWMFEEREKLMEFYERVSGARMHAAYVRPGGVAQDLPRGLLQDIYVWAQQFSSRIDEMEELLTANRIWLNRTVGVGVITAPQALEWGFSGAMLRSVGYRWDLRKTQPYDGYQNYSFDVPIGKNGDCYDRYLIRTEEMRQSLRIIAQAIDTLPAGPHRLEDHKIVPPSRAQMKQSMEALIHHFKLYTEGFHVPPGSTYTAIEAPKGEFGVYLESDGSNRPYRCKIRPPGFFHLAAIDLMAKGHYVADVVAIVGTCDLVFGEVDR
;
A
#
# COMPACT_ATOMS: atom_id res chain seq x y z
N MET A 1 -58.38 47.45 -18.89
CA MET A 1 -57.09 48.07 -18.50
C MET A 1 -56.08 46.96 -18.37
N ALA A 2 -55.23 46.80 -19.38
CA ALA A 2 -54.02 45.96 -19.37
C ALA A 2 -52.90 46.71 -18.62
N PRO A 3 -51.76 46.07 -18.28
CA PRO A 3 -50.69 45.80 -19.27
C PRO A 3 -50.19 44.34 -19.21
N ALA A 4 -50.03 43.64 -20.32
CA ALA A 4 -48.96 43.72 -21.34
C ALA A 4 -47.86 42.69 -21.06
N VAL A 5 -48.03 41.54 -21.73
CA VAL A 5 -47.03 40.53 -22.05
C VAL A 5 -46.11 41.11 -23.12
N VAL A 6 -44.81 41.26 -22.83
CA VAL A 6 -43.71 41.39 -23.80
C VAL A 6 -42.44 40.78 -23.20
N GLU A 7 -41.83 39.88 -23.96
CA GLU A 7 -40.64 39.06 -23.67
C GLU A 7 -39.34 39.85 -23.41
N PRO A 8 -38.35 39.21 -22.76
CA PRO A 8 -36.98 39.30 -23.22
C PRO A 8 -36.44 37.90 -23.61
N LYS A 9 -36.27 37.74 -24.92
CA LYS A 9 -35.16 37.08 -25.63
C LYS A 9 -34.45 35.92 -24.91
N ASN A 10 -34.61 34.74 -25.50
CA ASN A 10 -33.67 33.62 -25.47
C ASN A 10 -32.21 34.10 -25.52
N SER A 11 -31.52 34.08 -24.38
CA SER A 11 -30.10 33.78 -24.30
C SER A 11 -29.97 32.46 -23.55
N THR A 12 -29.64 31.43 -24.33
CA THR A 12 -29.19 30.10 -23.95
C THR A 12 -28.59 30.02 -22.54
N VAL A 13 -29.28 29.27 -21.68
CA VAL A 13 -28.69 28.64 -20.49
C VAL A 13 -27.70 27.60 -21.00
N SER A 14 -26.46 28.04 -21.26
CA SER A 14 -25.33 27.20 -21.69
C SER A 14 -24.02 27.62 -21.02
N HIS A 15 -24.06 28.08 -19.76
CA HIS A 15 -22.85 28.52 -19.04
C HIS A 15 -22.73 28.01 -17.59
N LEU A 16 -23.46 26.95 -17.22
CA LEU A 16 -23.24 26.19 -15.97
C LEU A 16 -22.91 24.71 -16.21
N ALA A 17 -22.28 24.43 -17.35
CA ALA A 17 -21.77 23.11 -17.73
C ALA A 17 -20.27 23.11 -18.07
N SER A 18 -19.53 24.20 -17.79
CA SER A 18 -18.11 24.36 -18.13
C SER A 18 -17.15 24.41 -16.94
N LEU A 19 -17.59 24.01 -15.74
CA LEU A 19 -16.75 23.93 -14.53
C LEU A 19 -16.51 22.50 -14.02
N ASN A 20 -16.83 21.49 -14.83
CA ASN A 20 -16.59 20.06 -14.54
C ASN A 20 -15.64 19.39 -15.57
N ILE A 21 -14.72 20.15 -16.17
CA ILE A 21 -13.75 19.65 -17.15
C ILE A 21 -12.33 19.81 -16.59
N THR A 22 -12.02 19.13 -15.49
CA THR A 22 -10.61 18.94 -15.06
C THR A 22 -10.32 17.54 -14.49
N ASN A 23 -11.30 16.63 -14.43
CA ASN A 23 -11.08 15.25 -13.98
C ASN A 23 -11.33 14.16 -15.06
N ARG A 24 -11.55 14.54 -16.33
CA ARG A 24 -11.71 13.59 -17.44
C ARG A 24 -10.51 13.45 -18.38
N ASN A 25 -9.47 14.28 -18.23
CA ASN A 25 -8.35 14.30 -19.19
C ASN A 25 -7.08 13.54 -18.74
N VAL A 26 -7.04 12.97 -17.53
CA VAL A 26 -5.87 12.19 -17.08
C VAL A 26 -5.91 10.74 -17.59
N GLN A 27 -7.11 10.20 -17.86
CA GLN A 27 -7.24 8.92 -18.58
C GLN A 27 -7.20 9.09 -20.12
N SER A 28 -7.56 10.26 -20.65
CA SER A 28 -7.56 10.47 -22.11
C SER A 28 -6.17 10.79 -22.68
N ALA A 29 -5.25 11.38 -21.91
CA ALA A 29 -3.87 11.58 -22.35
C ALA A 29 -3.07 10.26 -22.43
N TYR A 30 -3.44 9.25 -21.64
CA TYR A 30 -2.90 7.90 -21.76
C TYR A 30 -3.55 7.09 -22.91
N GLN A 31 -4.76 7.46 -23.34
CA GLN A 31 -5.47 6.81 -24.47
C GLN A 31 -5.15 7.43 -25.84
N GLN A 32 -4.43 8.55 -25.91
CA GLN A 32 -4.10 9.24 -27.17
C GLN A 32 -2.62 9.17 -27.56
N SER A 33 -1.80 8.40 -26.86
CA SER A 33 -0.55 7.92 -27.45
C SER A 33 -0.88 6.65 -28.25
N ASP A 34 -0.65 6.68 -29.56
CA ASP A 34 -0.77 5.52 -30.45
C ASP A 34 0.10 4.36 -29.93
N THR A 35 -0.40 3.52 -29.04
CA THR A 35 0.31 2.32 -28.51
C THR A 35 0.36 1.18 -29.53
N SER A 36 0.04 1.46 -30.80
CA SER A 36 0.11 0.52 -31.92
C SER A 36 1.52 -0.01 -32.17
N TYR A 37 2.58 0.70 -31.73
CA TYR A 37 3.97 0.24 -31.83
C TYR A 37 4.40 -0.82 -30.80
N LEU A 38 3.65 -1.01 -29.70
CA LEU A 38 3.99 -2.00 -28.65
C LEU A 38 3.49 -3.42 -28.94
N THR A 39 2.71 -3.61 -29.99
CA THR A 39 2.06 -4.89 -30.32
C THR A 39 3.00 -5.92 -30.99
N HIS A 40 4.26 -5.55 -31.24
CA HIS A 40 5.26 -6.41 -31.89
C HIS A 40 6.57 -6.54 -31.09
N ARG A 41 6.50 -6.78 -29.77
CA ARG A 41 7.69 -7.20 -29.00
C ARG A 41 8.00 -8.68 -29.25
N PRO A 42 9.23 -9.06 -29.65
CA PRO A 42 9.62 -10.47 -29.77
C PRO A 42 9.62 -11.14 -28.38
N ALA A 43 9.25 -12.42 -28.33
CA ALA A 43 8.98 -13.20 -27.11
C ALA A 43 10.21 -13.50 -26.20
N GLY A 44 11.24 -12.66 -26.20
CA GLY A 44 12.46 -12.82 -25.41
C GLY A 44 13.05 -11.54 -24.82
N ASP A 45 12.41 -10.37 -25.03
CA ASP A 45 12.94 -9.08 -24.56
C ASP A 45 12.62 -8.77 -23.10
N ILE A 46 11.62 -9.45 -22.52
CA ILE A 46 11.22 -9.30 -21.12
C ILE A 46 12.07 -10.26 -20.26
N PRO A 47 12.76 -9.77 -19.22
CA PRO A 47 13.53 -10.63 -18.31
C PRO A 47 12.61 -11.37 -17.35
N ASP A 48 12.99 -12.59 -16.96
CA ASP A 48 12.26 -13.31 -15.92
C ASP A 48 12.47 -12.59 -14.56
N PRO A 49 11.44 -12.47 -13.72
CA PRO A 49 11.55 -11.81 -12.41
C PRO A 49 12.65 -12.39 -11.51
N ALA A 50 12.93 -13.70 -11.63
CA ALA A 50 13.98 -14.38 -10.88
C ALA A 50 15.40 -14.06 -11.37
N ASP A 51 15.53 -13.65 -12.65
CA ASP A 51 16.78 -13.36 -13.35
C ASP A 51 16.94 -11.84 -13.55
N THR A 52 16.64 -11.07 -12.52
CA THR A 52 16.85 -9.61 -12.51
C THR A 52 17.86 -9.21 -11.45
N ILE A 53 18.88 -8.46 -11.88
CA ILE A 53 19.86 -7.81 -10.99
C ILE A 53 19.35 -6.42 -10.65
N VAL A 54 19.30 -6.11 -9.36
CA VAL A 54 18.91 -4.80 -8.86
C VAL A 54 20.16 -4.08 -8.41
N LEU A 55 20.42 -2.89 -8.97
CA LEU A 55 21.56 -2.06 -8.62
C LEU A 55 21.08 -0.65 -8.24
N GLN A 56 21.37 -0.26 -7.00
CA GLN A 56 21.22 1.11 -6.52
C GLN A 56 22.61 1.73 -6.44
N TYR A 57 22.87 2.79 -7.21
CA TYR A 57 24.12 3.53 -7.11
C TYR A 57 23.94 4.80 -6.28
N GLY A 58 24.95 5.17 -5.51
CA GLY A 58 25.01 6.43 -4.78
C GLY A 58 26.40 7.05 -4.84
N SER A 59 26.59 8.21 -4.20
CA SER A 59 27.87 8.94 -4.26
C SER A 59 29.05 8.18 -3.63
N ARG A 60 28.81 7.43 -2.55
CA ARG A 60 29.86 6.71 -1.81
C ARG A 60 29.78 5.20 -1.94
N TYR A 61 28.57 4.65 -1.97
CA TYR A 61 28.32 3.22 -1.99
C TYR A 61 27.31 2.88 -3.07
N CYS A 62 27.44 1.71 -3.65
CA CYS A 62 26.45 1.06 -4.48
C CYS A 62 25.96 -0.21 -3.79
N LYS A 63 24.71 -0.60 -4.06
CA LYS A 63 24.08 -1.81 -3.54
C LYS A 63 23.67 -2.68 -4.71
N VAL A 64 24.12 -3.93 -4.70
CA VAL A 64 23.88 -4.87 -5.79
C VAL A 64 23.37 -6.19 -5.23
N GLY A 65 22.42 -6.81 -5.91
CA GLY A 65 21.85 -8.10 -5.53
C GLY A 65 20.91 -8.62 -6.61
N LEU A 66 20.53 -9.89 -6.52
CA LEU A 66 19.43 -10.42 -7.31
C LEU A 66 18.11 -10.00 -6.67
N SER A 67 17.05 -9.88 -7.47
CA SER A 67 15.70 -9.55 -6.99
C SER A 67 15.21 -10.51 -5.88
N ARG A 68 15.68 -11.77 -5.89
CA ARG A 68 15.36 -12.81 -4.90
C ARG A 68 16.16 -12.74 -3.60
N ASP A 69 17.24 -11.95 -3.57
CA ASP A 69 18.11 -11.89 -2.39
C ASP A 69 17.42 -11.13 -1.25
N ALA A 70 17.62 -11.61 -0.01
CA ALA A 70 17.01 -10.99 1.17
C ALA A 70 17.61 -9.60 1.50
N LEU A 71 18.90 -9.41 1.21
CA LEU A 71 19.65 -8.19 1.44
C LEU A 71 20.68 -7.98 0.31
N PRO A 72 20.93 -6.73 -0.11
CA PRO A 72 21.96 -6.42 -1.09
C PRO A 72 23.36 -6.52 -0.51
N ARG A 73 24.34 -6.64 -1.40
CA ARG A 73 25.76 -6.41 -1.10
C ARG A 73 26.07 -4.93 -1.25
N THR A 74 26.61 -4.31 -0.21
CA THR A 74 27.02 -2.89 -0.23
C THR A 74 28.50 -2.79 -0.57
N ILE A 75 28.83 -2.04 -1.61
CA ILE A 75 30.18 -1.95 -2.17
C ILE A 75 30.53 -0.47 -2.36
N PRO A 76 31.74 -0.03 -1.99
CA PRO A 76 32.15 1.34 -2.26
C PRO A 76 32.13 1.68 -3.75
N HIS A 77 31.54 2.82 -4.10
CA HIS A 77 31.43 3.31 -5.47
C HIS A 77 32.69 4.12 -5.85
N VAL A 78 33.83 3.45 -5.81
CA VAL A 78 35.15 4.06 -6.00
C VAL A 78 36.04 3.19 -6.88
N ILE A 79 36.83 3.85 -7.72
CA ILE A 79 37.90 3.26 -8.52
C ILE A 79 39.20 4.00 -8.24
N ALA A 80 40.30 3.28 -8.19
CA ALA A 80 41.64 3.81 -8.04
C ALA A 80 42.45 3.55 -9.30
N HIS A 81 42.94 4.59 -9.95
CA HIS A 81 43.80 4.52 -11.14
C HIS A 81 45.25 4.76 -10.79
N ARG A 82 46.17 4.05 -11.44
CA ARG A 82 47.61 4.27 -11.26
C ARG A 82 48.02 5.60 -11.90
N GLY A 83 48.58 6.53 -11.10
CA GLY A 83 49.03 7.84 -11.56
C GLY A 83 49.08 8.90 -10.45
N THR A 84 49.41 10.14 -10.83
CA THR A 84 49.45 11.32 -9.95
C THR A 84 48.26 12.26 -10.26
N LEU A 85 47.52 12.68 -9.24
CA LEU A 85 46.35 13.57 -9.39
C LEU A 85 46.79 15.04 -9.54
N THR A 86 46.05 15.77 -10.37
CA THR A 86 45.80 17.21 -10.17
C THR A 86 45.00 17.39 -8.88
N PRO A 87 45.47 18.14 -7.89
CA PRO A 87 44.78 18.24 -6.59
C PRO A 87 43.35 18.76 -6.76
N GLU A 88 42.38 18.08 -6.14
CA GLU A 88 41.05 18.65 -5.94
C GLU A 88 41.20 19.94 -5.15
N HIS A 89 40.63 21.04 -5.65
CA HIS A 89 40.51 22.28 -4.88
C HIS A 89 39.39 22.08 -3.84
N HIS A 90 39.72 21.44 -2.72
CA HIS A 90 38.91 21.55 -1.51
C HIS A 90 39.43 22.76 -0.74
N VAL A 91 38.59 23.76 -0.56
CA VAL A 91 38.88 24.84 0.40
C VAL A 91 38.60 24.24 1.78
N ASP A 92 39.63 24.11 2.61
CA ASP A 92 39.46 23.76 4.02
C ASP A 92 38.78 24.95 4.72
N VAL A 93 37.44 24.99 4.67
CA VAL A 93 36.64 25.96 5.39
C VAL A 93 36.39 25.39 6.79
N ASP A 94 37.12 25.90 7.77
CA ASP A 94 36.93 25.56 9.18
C ASP A 94 35.99 26.58 9.85
N ILE A 95 35.14 26.09 10.75
CA ILE A 95 34.21 26.90 11.55
C ILE A 95 34.98 27.60 12.67
N SER A 96 34.59 28.82 13.00
CA SER A 96 35.19 29.58 14.10
C SER A 96 34.68 29.10 15.48
N GLU A 97 35.52 29.18 16.52
CA GLU A 97 35.15 28.86 17.90
C GLU A 97 34.00 29.77 18.41
N GLU A 98 33.98 31.04 17.97
CA GLU A 98 32.93 32.01 18.32
C GLU A 98 31.56 31.59 17.77
N GLU A 99 31.49 31.15 16.51
CA GLU A 99 30.27 30.69 15.86
C GLU A 99 29.72 29.42 16.51
N LEU A 100 30.61 28.47 16.86
CA LEU A 100 30.23 27.27 17.62
C LEU A 100 29.64 27.64 18.98
N GLN A 101 30.27 28.57 19.69
CA GLN A 101 29.81 29.01 21.01
C GLN A 101 28.46 29.74 20.94
N GLU A 102 28.22 30.54 19.89
CA GLU A 102 26.93 31.19 19.66
C GLU A 102 25.81 30.17 19.46
N ARG A 103 26.06 29.11 18.70
CA ARG A 103 25.10 28.01 18.47
C ARG A 103 24.78 27.25 19.75
N LEU A 104 25.80 26.92 20.55
CA LEU A 104 25.60 26.31 21.86
C LEU A 104 24.74 27.21 22.77
N ASN A 105 25.01 28.52 22.78
CA ASN A 105 24.23 29.49 23.56
C ASN A 105 22.78 29.62 23.07
N ALA A 106 22.53 29.61 21.75
CA ALA A 106 21.19 29.60 21.18
C ALA A 106 20.42 28.34 21.62
N ARG A 107 21.09 27.18 21.62
CA ARG A 107 20.50 25.93 22.08
C ARG A 107 20.18 25.93 23.57
N TYR A 108 21.08 26.39 24.44
CA TYR A 108 20.79 26.50 25.88
C TYR A 108 19.59 27.40 26.17
N ARG A 109 19.43 28.49 25.41
CA ARG A 109 18.24 29.35 25.47
C ARG A 109 16.97 28.57 25.12
N CYS A 110 17.00 27.73 24.08
CA CYS A 110 15.86 26.92 23.65
C CYS A 110 15.53 25.78 24.64
N ALA A 111 16.54 25.02 25.07
CA ALA A 111 16.37 23.86 25.94
C ALA A 111 16.09 24.21 27.41
N LYS A 112 16.24 25.49 27.81
CA LYS A 112 16.15 25.95 29.21
C LYS A 112 17.07 25.19 30.18
N LYS A 113 18.12 24.54 29.65
CA LYS A 113 19.16 23.83 30.39
C LYS A 113 20.44 24.68 30.42
N LYS A 114 21.21 24.59 31.50
CA LYS A 114 22.56 25.18 31.59
C LYS A 114 23.61 24.07 31.55
N PRO A 115 24.78 24.29 30.93
CA PRO A 115 25.86 23.31 30.97
C PRO A 115 26.35 23.10 32.41
N PRO A 116 26.84 21.89 32.73
CA PRO A 116 27.60 21.67 33.96
C PRO A 116 28.79 22.64 34.02
N PRO A 117 29.12 23.20 35.20
CA PRO A 117 30.24 24.11 35.34
C PRO A 117 31.56 23.42 34.95
N ASN A 118 32.41 24.13 34.21
CA ASN A 118 33.76 23.69 33.80
C ASN A 118 33.80 22.41 32.92
N ILE A 119 32.72 22.03 32.25
CA ILE A 119 32.71 20.82 31.42
C ILE A 119 33.67 20.92 30.22
N TYR A 120 33.63 22.03 29.48
CA TYR A 120 34.48 22.25 28.30
C TYR A 120 35.96 22.36 28.66
N SER A 121 36.31 22.99 29.78
CA SER A 121 37.70 23.02 30.25
C SER A 121 38.20 21.64 30.68
N SER A 122 37.33 20.79 31.25
CA SER A 122 37.66 19.38 31.53
C SER A 122 37.90 18.57 30.25
N ILE A 123 37.09 18.78 29.22
CA ILE A 123 37.23 18.10 27.91
C ILE A 123 38.54 18.49 27.25
N ILE A 124 38.80 19.79 27.12
CA ILE A 124 40.03 20.31 26.51
C ILE A 124 41.27 19.81 27.25
N ALA A 125 41.25 19.79 28.59
CA ALA A 125 42.36 19.27 29.39
C ALA A 125 42.59 17.76 29.17
N HIS A 126 41.53 16.97 29.09
CA HIS A 126 41.63 15.54 28.82
C HIS A 126 42.19 15.27 27.41
N ASN A 127 41.65 15.93 26.40
CA ASN A 127 42.03 15.69 25.01
C ASN A 127 43.48 16.14 24.73
N LYS A 128 43.94 17.24 25.34
CA LYS A 128 45.35 17.67 25.27
C LYS A 128 46.33 16.70 25.93
N THR A 129 45.89 15.93 26.92
CA THR A 129 46.73 15.00 27.69
C THR A 129 46.58 13.55 27.25
N ALA A 130 45.68 13.27 26.30
CA ALA A 130 45.46 11.93 25.77
C ALA A 130 46.71 11.42 25.03
N VAL A 131 47.14 10.19 25.35
CA VAL A 131 48.33 9.56 24.77
C VAL A 131 47.91 8.42 23.84
N GLU A 132 48.61 8.27 22.71
CA GLU A 132 48.40 7.14 21.79
C GLU A 132 48.66 5.79 22.50
N GLN A 133 47.71 4.86 22.39
CA GLN A 133 47.89 3.47 22.81
C GLN A 133 48.11 2.58 21.58
N ARG A 134 48.85 1.48 21.71
CA ARG A 134 49.11 0.55 20.59
C ARG A 134 48.52 -0.82 20.89
N ILE A 135 47.70 -1.33 19.97
CA ILE A 135 47.14 -2.69 20.06
C ILE A 135 48.13 -3.66 19.41
N PRO A 136 48.54 -4.74 20.10
CA PRO A 136 49.30 -5.82 19.48
C PRO A 136 48.51 -6.49 18.35
N ALA A 137 49.13 -6.78 17.21
CA ALA A 137 48.46 -7.30 16.01
C ALA A 137 47.62 -8.59 16.24
N LEU A 138 47.99 -9.42 17.22
CA LEU A 138 47.26 -10.64 17.57
C LEU A 138 45.87 -10.36 18.18
N ASN A 139 45.69 -9.20 18.82
CA ASN A 139 44.47 -8.81 19.53
C ASN A 139 43.64 -7.78 18.75
N ASP A 140 44.02 -7.46 17.50
CA ASP A 140 43.30 -6.50 16.67
C ASP A 140 42.12 -7.17 15.96
N ALA A 141 40.98 -7.24 16.66
CA ALA A 141 39.73 -7.78 16.13
C ALA A 141 39.20 -7.00 14.91
N TYR A 142 39.70 -5.78 14.68
CA TYR A 142 39.24 -4.91 13.61
C TYR A 142 40.26 -4.78 12.46
N GLY A 143 41.41 -5.46 12.53
CA GLY A 143 42.47 -5.39 11.53
C GLY A 143 42.02 -5.82 10.13
N PHE A 144 42.52 -5.15 9.09
CA PHE A 144 42.33 -5.55 7.70
C PHE A 144 43.65 -5.68 6.96
N GLU A 145 43.66 -6.49 5.91
CA GLU A 145 44.80 -6.62 5.02
C GLU A 145 44.81 -5.47 3.99
N TRP A 146 45.98 -4.86 3.82
CA TRP A 146 46.23 -3.88 2.76
C TRP A 146 46.18 -4.57 1.39
N THR A 147 45.58 -3.88 0.42
CA THR A 147 45.45 -4.40 -0.95
C THR A 147 46.82 -4.48 -1.60
N LYS A 148 47.24 -5.68 -1.98
CA LYS A 148 48.44 -5.89 -2.82
C LYS A 148 48.06 -5.61 -4.27
N THR A 149 48.34 -4.41 -4.78
CA THR A 149 47.87 -4.00 -6.11
C THR A 149 48.60 -4.70 -7.26
N GLY A 150 49.80 -5.23 -7.03
CA GLY A 150 50.58 -5.97 -8.04
C GLY A 150 50.89 -5.15 -9.31
N GLY A 151 50.79 -3.82 -9.25
CA GLY A 151 50.95 -2.93 -10.41
C GLY A 151 49.76 -2.89 -11.37
N ALA A 152 48.56 -3.31 -10.95
CA ALA A 152 47.33 -3.22 -11.73
C ALA A 152 47.07 -1.79 -12.23
N LYS A 153 46.47 -1.66 -13.42
CA LYS A 153 46.14 -0.33 -13.98
C LYS A 153 45.10 0.41 -13.14
N PHE A 154 44.13 -0.34 -12.63
CA PHE A 154 43.07 0.16 -11.76
C PHE A 154 42.64 -0.89 -10.74
N VAL A 155 42.05 -0.44 -9.64
CA VAL A 155 41.48 -1.26 -8.55
C VAL A 155 40.12 -0.67 -8.17
N THR A 156 39.13 -1.49 -7.80
CA THR A 156 37.75 -1.04 -7.51
C THR A 156 37.26 -1.45 -6.12
N GLY A 157 36.25 -0.75 -5.59
CA GLY A 157 35.53 -1.14 -4.37
C GLY A 157 36.38 -1.06 -3.09
N MET A 158 36.18 -2.00 -2.16
CA MET A 158 36.94 -2.04 -0.89
C MET A 158 38.45 -2.13 -1.10
N ALA A 159 38.88 -2.81 -2.16
CA ALA A 159 40.30 -2.93 -2.49
C ALA A 159 40.92 -1.58 -2.86
N ALA A 160 40.16 -0.65 -3.45
CA ALA A 160 40.62 0.69 -3.80
C ALA A 160 40.75 1.62 -2.58
N LEU A 161 39.94 1.40 -1.55
CA LEU A 161 40.02 2.15 -0.28
C LEU A 161 41.21 1.70 0.58
N ARG A 162 41.56 0.41 0.50
CA ARG A 162 42.64 -0.23 1.27
C ARG A 162 43.99 -0.30 0.53
N ILE A 163 44.20 0.54 -0.47
CA ILE A 163 45.52 0.68 -1.13
C ILE A 163 46.49 1.32 -0.14
N ASN A 164 47.72 0.80 -0.10
CA ASN A 164 48.80 1.39 0.68
C ASN A 164 49.01 2.86 0.25
N PRO A 165 48.94 3.85 1.17
CA PRO A 165 49.21 5.25 0.87
C PRO A 165 50.55 5.54 0.18
N GLU A 166 51.54 4.64 0.31
CA GLU A 166 52.84 4.76 -0.38
C GLU A 166 52.77 4.44 -1.88
N GLU A 167 51.71 3.80 -2.36
CA GLU A 167 51.53 3.49 -3.78
C GLU A 167 50.81 4.65 -4.51
N GLU A 168 51.31 5.01 -5.71
CA GLU A 168 50.78 6.11 -6.53
C GLU A 168 49.45 5.75 -7.22
N TYR A 169 48.35 5.77 -6.45
CA TYR A 169 46.99 5.60 -6.94
C TYR A 169 46.09 6.80 -6.63
N VAL A 170 45.29 7.14 -7.62
CA VAL A 170 44.30 8.22 -7.62
C VAL A 170 42.91 7.63 -7.49
N ARG A 171 42.20 7.96 -6.42
CA ARG A 171 40.81 7.53 -6.22
C ARG A 171 39.85 8.47 -6.92
N ARG A 172 38.85 7.91 -7.61
CA ARG A 172 37.77 8.64 -8.28
C ARG A 172 36.41 8.06 -7.89
N TRP A 173 35.41 8.92 -7.80
CA TRP A 173 34.02 8.60 -7.51
C TRP A 173 33.15 9.01 -8.70
N PRO A 174 32.50 8.08 -9.40
CA PRO A 174 31.73 8.40 -10.61
C PRO A 174 30.53 9.33 -10.36
N ILE A 175 29.97 9.32 -9.14
CA ILE A 175 28.77 10.07 -8.77
C ILE A 175 29.11 11.11 -7.71
N ARG A 176 28.62 12.34 -7.90
CA ARG A 176 28.70 13.43 -6.93
C ARG A 176 27.34 14.13 -6.88
N ARG A 177 26.81 14.31 -5.66
CA ARG A 177 25.50 14.95 -5.41
C ARG A 177 24.36 14.41 -6.31
N GLY A 178 24.33 13.10 -6.54
CA GLY A 178 23.30 12.42 -7.34
C GLY A 178 23.53 12.42 -8.85
N ASN A 179 24.48 13.22 -9.36
CA ASN A 179 24.79 13.36 -10.79
C ASN A 179 26.19 12.81 -11.12
N PHE A 180 26.51 12.72 -12.41
CA PHE A 180 27.86 12.36 -12.86
C PHE A 180 28.91 13.36 -12.35
N ASN A 181 30.01 12.85 -11.80
CA ASN A 181 31.04 13.68 -11.21
C ASN A 181 31.89 14.39 -12.27
N ARG A 182 31.55 15.65 -12.55
CA ARG A 182 32.25 16.48 -13.54
C ARG A 182 33.56 17.09 -13.04
N GLN A 183 33.83 17.04 -11.75
CA GLN A 183 35.06 17.62 -11.20
C GLN A 183 36.26 16.68 -11.42
N GLN A 184 36.03 15.37 -11.27
CA GLN A 184 37.10 14.36 -11.39
C GLN A 184 37.23 13.77 -12.81
N TYR A 185 36.22 13.96 -13.66
CA TYR A 185 36.13 13.35 -14.99
C TYR A 185 35.97 14.41 -16.07
N ARG A 186 36.54 14.16 -17.26
CA ARG A 186 36.50 15.13 -18.37
C ARG A 186 35.29 14.95 -19.29
N SER A 187 34.71 13.76 -19.32
CA SER A 187 33.57 13.43 -20.20
C SER A 187 32.63 12.45 -19.51
N SER A 188 31.35 12.46 -19.90
CA SER A 188 30.35 11.49 -19.44
C SER A 188 30.76 10.05 -19.76
N LYS A 189 31.47 9.85 -20.89
CA LYS A 189 31.97 8.54 -21.30
C LYS A 189 33.01 7.97 -20.34
N GLU A 190 33.91 8.81 -19.84
CA GLU A 190 34.93 8.39 -18.85
C GLU A 190 34.27 7.94 -17.54
N VAL A 191 33.16 8.60 -17.16
CA VAL A 191 32.35 8.23 -15.99
C VAL A 191 31.70 6.86 -16.22
N THR A 192 31.03 6.65 -17.36
CA THR A 192 30.35 5.38 -17.66
C THR A 192 31.33 4.21 -17.78
N ASP A 193 32.52 4.42 -18.36
CA ASP A 193 33.56 3.40 -18.48
C ASP A 193 34.05 2.93 -17.09
N ASP A 194 34.23 3.86 -16.16
CA ASP A 194 34.61 3.54 -14.78
C ASP A 194 33.44 2.92 -13.99
N MET A 195 32.19 3.33 -14.26
CA MET A 195 30.99 2.67 -13.72
C MET A 195 30.86 1.22 -14.20
N ASP A 196 31.11 0.92 -15.49
CA ASP A 196 31.16 -0.45 -16.00
C ASP A 196 32.17 -1.28 -15.20
N ARG A 197 33.38 -0.75 -15.00
CA ARG A 197 34.44 -1.47 -14.27
C ARG A 197 34.03 -1.79 -12.84
N ILE A 198 33.43 -0.82 -12.13
CA ILE A 198 32.98 -1.01 -10.74
C ILE A 198 31.83 -2.02 -10.69
N TRP A 199 30.79 -1.82 -11.51
CA TRP A 199 29.57 -2.63 -11.48
C TRP A 199 29.80 -4.05 -12.01
N SER A 200 30.51 -4.21 -13.11
CA SER A 200 30.90 -5.52 -13.63
C SER A 200 31.69 -6.30 -12.60
N ARG A 201 32.66 -5.66 -11.91
CA ARG A 201 33.47 -6.33 -10.89
C ARG A 201 32.64 -6.71 -9.67
N ALA A 202 31.78 -5.80 -9.20
CA ALA A 202 30.82 -6.06 -8.12
C ALA A 202 29.96 -7.30 -8.42
N ILE A 203 29.36 -7.38 -9.61
CA ILE A 203 28.51 -8.50 -10.01
C ILE A 203 29.32 -9.81 -10.13
N MET A 204 30.52 -9.76 -10.71
CA MET A 204 31.36 -10.94 -10.85
C MET A 204 31.88 -11.47 -9.50
N ASP A 205 32.31 -10.59 -8.61
CA ASP A 205 32.92 -10.97 -7.34
C ASP A 205 31.88 -11.32 -6.27
N ASP A 206 30.80 -10.54 -6.16
CA ASP A 206 29.83 -10.70 -5.07
C ASP A 206 28.63 -11.58 -5.45
N LEU A 207 28.16 -11.52 -6.70
CA LEU A 207 27.06 -12.37 -7.19
C LEU A 207 27.54 -13.63 -7.92
N LYS A 208 28.84 -13.75 -8.20
CA LYS A 208 29.46 -14.88 -8.91
C LYS A 208 28.89 -15.10 -10.33
N ILE A 209 28.44 -14.03 -10.98
CA ILE A 209 27.92 -14.06 -12.36
C ILE A 209 29.01 -13.60 -13.32
N ALA A 210 29.42 -14.46 -14.26
CA ALA A 210 30.42 -14.09 -15.25
C ALA A 210 29.87 -13.08 -16.27
N ARG A 211 30.70 -12.14 -16.75
CA ARG A 211 30.28 -11.10 -17.72
C ARG A 211 29.60 -11.65 -18.97
N ARG A 212 30.00 -12.84 -19.44
CA ARG A 212 29.38 -13.52 -20.60
C ARG A 212 27.90 -13.86 -20.41
N ASP A 213 27.47 -13.98 -19.16
CA ASP A 213 26.11 -14.37 -18.79
C ASP A 213 25.20 -13.16 -18.54
N PHE A 214 25.70 -11.92 -18.62
CA PHE A 214 24.90 -10.71 -18.37
C PHE A 214 23.68 -10.59 -19.30
N GLY A 215 23.79 -11.05 -20.55
CA GLY A 215 22.66 -11.05 -21.50
C GLY A 215 21.49 -11.96 -21.13
N LYS A 216 21.63 -12.81 -20.09
CA LYS A 216 20.51 -13.59 -19.54
C LYS A 216 19.67 -12.78 -18.55
N TYR A 217 20.23 -11.74 -17.96
CA TYR A 217 19.62 -10.98 -16.88
C TYR A 217 19.05 -9.64 -17.36
N GLY A 218 17.95 -9.21 -16.75
CA GLY A 218 17.53 -7.81 -16.74
C GLY A 218 18.26 -7.04 -15.64
N MET A 219 18.42 -5.72 -15.81
CA MET A 219 19.02 -4.86 -14.80
C MET A 219 18.05 -3.75 -14.36
N MET A 220 17.61 -3.80 -13.11
CA MET A 220 16.80 -2.74 -12.49
C MET A 220 17.73 -1.72 -11.81
N LEU A 221 17.75 -0.50 -12.32
CA LEU A 221 18.51 0.63 -11.76
C LEU A 221 17.62 1.47 -10.84
N VAL A 222 18.02 1.56 -9.57
CA VAL A 222 17.47 2.56 -8.65
C VAL A 222 18.32 3.83 -8.78
N VAL A 223 17.70 4.92 -9.24
CA VAL A 223 18.38 6.17 -9.59
C VAL A 223 17.99 7.31 -8.64
N PRO A 224 18.90 8.25 -8.34
CA PRO A 224 18.59 9.41 -7.52
C PRO A 224 17.47 10.25 -8.11
N ASP A 225 16.65 10.86 -7.25
CA ASP A 225 15.54 11.68 -7.72
C ASP A 225 16.01 12.83 -8.62
N GLY A 226 17.20 13.40 -8.36
CA GLY A 226 17.79 14.51 -9.10
C GLY A 226 18.40 14.19 -10.46
N VAL A 227 18.37 12.92 -10.91
CA VAL A 227 19.05 12.49 -12.14
C VAL A 227 18.56 13.26 -13.36
N MET A 228 19.50 13.66 -14.22
CA MET A 228 19.19 14.39 -15.45
C MET A 228 18.92 13.43 -16.63
N ALA A 229 18.07 13.85 -17.56
CA ALA A 229 17.64 13.01 -18.68
C ALA A 229 18.79 12.50 -19.58
N PHE A 230 19.84 13.29 -19.80
CA PHE A 230 21.01 12.84 -20.57
C PHE A 230 21.82 11.77 -19.81
N GLU A 231 21.84 11.78 -18.47
CA GLU A 231 22.50 10.76 -17.66
C GLU A 231 21.75 9.44 -17.77
N ILE A 232 20.41 9.47 -17.72
CA ILE A 232 19.57 8.28 -17.97
C ILE A 232 19.92 7.68 -19.35
N ARG A 233 20.09 8.54 -20.37
CA ARG A 233 20.45 8.08 -21.72
C ARG A 233 21.84 7.43 -21.77
N ALA A 234 22.82 8.00 -21.07
CA ALA A 234 24.15 7.41 -20.93
C ALA A 234 24.12 6.08 -20.17
N LEU A 235 23.26 5.96 -19.14
CA LEU A 235 23.07 4.72 -18.39
C LEU A 235 22.40 3.62 -19.23
N ILE A 236 21.44 3.96 -20.08
CA ILE A 236 20.84 2.99 -21.02
C ILE A 236 21.91 2.46 -21.98
N ASP A 237 22.73 3.34 -22.56
CA ASP A 237 23.80 2.96 -23.48
C ASP A 237 24.83 2.06 -22.78
N LEU A 238 25.24 2.42 -21.56
CA LEU A 238 26.13 1.63 -20.70
C LEU A 238 25.57 0.21 -20.43
N VAL A 239 24.35 0.09 -19.91
CA VAL A 239 23.79 -1.21 -19.48
C VAL A 239 23.48 -2.11 -20.68
N VAL A 240 22.84 -1.56 -21.71
CA VAL A 240 22.32 -2.35 -22.84
C VAL A 240 23.38 -2.60 -23.91
N ARG A 241 24.22 -1.61 -24.23
CA ARG A 241 25.23 -1.75 -25.30
C ARG A 241 26.60 -2.20 -24.80
N GLU A 242 27.09 -1.63 -23.70
CA GLU A 242 28.47 -1.88 -23.24
C GLU A 242 28.57 -3.10 -22.31
N MET A 243 27.68 -3.19 -21.33
CA MET A 243 27.61 -4.32 -20.41
C MET A 243 26.90 -5.53 -21.03
N GLY A 244 25.94 -5.29 -21.94
CA GLY A 244 25.27 -6.34 -22.71
C GLY A 244 24.16 -7.06 -21.94
N PHE A 245 23.46 -6.36 -21.04
CA PHE A 245 22.26 -6.90 -20.39
C PHE A 245 21.09 -7.04 -21.37
N ARG A 246 20.11 -7.90 -21.05
CA ARG A 246 18.92 -8.15 -21.88
C ARG A 246 18.09 -6.88 -22.03
N SER A 247 17.81 -6.23 -20.90
CA SER A 247 16.99 -5.04 -20.79
C SER A 247 17.33 -4.29 -19.51
N VAL A 248 16.98 -3.00 -19.48
CA VAL A 248 17.17 -2.11 -18.32
C VAL A 248 15.85 -1.49 -17.89
N GLY A 249 15.65 -1.38 -16.57
CA GLY A 249 14.53 -0.71 -15.95
C GLY A 249 15.02 0.38 -15.00
N PHE A 250 14.23 1.43 -14.80
CA PHE A 250 14.57 2.54 -13.90
C PHE A 250 13.47 2.78 -12.88
N ILE A 251 13.87 3.07 -11.64
CA ILE A 251 12.99 3.54 -10.57
C ILE A 251 13.70 4.62 -9.77
N LEU A 252 12.98 5.69 -9.41
CA LEU A 252 13.52 6.75 -8.57
C LEU A 252 13.70 6.26 -7.13
N GLU A 253 14.72 6.74 -6.42
CA GLU A 253 15.01 6.37 -5.03
C GLU A 253 13.82 6.61 -4.09
N SER A 254 13.16 7.76 -4.20
CA SER A 254 12.01 8.08 -3.36
C SER A 254 10.83 7.12 -3.59
N VAL A 255 10.52 6.84 -4.87
CA VAL A 255 9.46 5.90 -5.29
C VAL A 255 9.81 4.47 -4.86
N ALA A 256 11.06 4.05 -5.06
CA ALA A 256 11.54 2.76 -4.58
C ALA A 256 11.41 2.67 -3.04
N GLY A 257 11.65 3.75 -2.31
CA GLY A 257 11.41 3.83 -0.87
C GLY A 257 9.99 3.42 -0.49
N THR A 258 8.98 3.94 -1.20
CA THR A 258 7.56 3.61 -0.95
C THR A 258 7.19 2.16 -1.31
N PHE A 259 7.72 1.64 -2.42
CA PHE A 259 7.54 0.22 -2.77
C PHE A 259 8.23 -0.72 -1.77
N GLY A 260 9.41 -0.34 -1.27
CA GLY A 260 10.17 -1.11 -0.29
C GLY A 260 9.53 -1.14 1.09
N SER A 261 8.79 -0.10 1.45
CA SER A 261 8.05 0.00 2.70
C SER A 261 6.60 -0.52 2.62
N GLY A 262 6.08 -0.74 1.40
CA GLY A 262 4.73 -1.24 1.18
C GLY A 262 3.63 -0.17 1.35
N ILE A 263 3.96 1.10 1.10
CA ILE A 263 3.04 2.24 1.27
C ILE A 263 2.76 2.86 -0.10
N SER A 264 1.50 3.21 -0.37
CA SER A 264 1.11 3.82 -1.65
C SER A 264 1.39 5.33 -1.72
N SER A 265 1.28 6.04 -0.60
CA SER A 265 1.52 7.48 -0.54
C SER A 265 2.30 7.84 0.73
N ALA A 266 3.34 8.67 0.59
CA ALA A 266 4.17 9.10 1.72
C ALA A 266 4.90 10.42 1.43
N LEU A 267 5.22 11.17 2.50
CA LEU A 267 6.27 12.19 2.44
C LEU A 267 7.61 11.47 2.62
N VAL A 268 8.42 11.41 1.58
CA VAL A 268 9.73 10.74 1.58
C VAL A 268 10.84 11.75 1.84
N ILE A 269 11.66 11.46 2.85
CA ILE A 269 12.85 12.22 3.23
C ILE A 269 14.05 11.29 3.08
N ASP A 270 14.83 11.47 2.01
CA ASP A 270 16.05 10.70 1.77
C ASP A 270 17.27 11.49 2.22
N ILE A 271 18.01 10.97 3.20
CA ILE A 271 19.26 11.59 3.67
C ILE A 271 20.41 10.72 3.20
N GLY A 272 20.98 11.11 2.07
CA GLY A 272 22.11 10.45 1.43
C GLY A 272 23.46 10.90 1.99
N ALA A 273 24.53 10.53 1.28
CA ALA A 273 25.89 10.92 1.65
C ALA A 273 26.15 12.41 1.38
N GLN A 274 25.78 12.93 0.21
CA GLN A 274 26.11 14.31 -0.20
C GLN A 274 24.88 15.17 -0.49
N THR A 275 23.70 14.57 -0.53
CA THR A 275 22.43 15.22 -0.84
C THR A 275 21.34 14.68 0.06
N SER A 276 20.38 15.54 0.37
CA SER A 276 19.15 15.15 1.06
C SER A 276 17.95 15.57 0.22
N ASN A 277 17.02 14.65 -0.05
CA ASN A 277 15.86 14.89 -0.90
C ASN A 277 14.58 14.84 -0.08
N VAL A 278 13.64 15.74 -0.37
CA VAL A 278 12.29 15.73 0.21
C VAL A 278 11.28 15.75 -0.93
N VAL A 279 10.40 14.75 -0.97
CA VAL A 279 9.41 14.55 -2.05
C VAL A 279 8.13 13.95 -1.50
N CYS A 280 6.97 14.46 -1.91
CA CYS A 280 5.68 13.81 -1.66
C CYS A 280 5.38 12.81 -2.78
N ILE A 281 5.01 11.59 -2.40
CA ILE A 281 4.65 10.51 -3.33
C ILE A 281 3.20 10.17 -3.15
N GLU A 282 2.41 10.22 -4.21
CA GLU A 282 1.00 9.85 -4.23
C GLU A 282 0.79 8.72 -5.24
N ASP A 283 0.22 7.61 -4.77
CA ASP A 283 -0.11 6.42 -5.56
C ASP A 283 1.06 5.93 -6.46
N GLY A 284 2.27 5.89 -5.88
CA GLY A 284 3.49 5.46 -6.57
C GLY A 284 4.11 6.49 -7.52
N GLN A 285 3.60 7.73 -7.56
CA GLN A 285 4.13 8.82 -8.37
C GLN A 285 4.74 9.93 -7.52
N SER A 286 5.96 10.35 -7.86
CA SER A 286 6.61 11.52 -7.26
C SER A 286 5.95 12.81 -7.75
N LEU A 287 5.45 13.65 -6.84
CA LEU A 287 4.86 14.96 -7.17
C LEU A 287 5.98 15.99 -7.45
N PRO A 288 6.18 16.43 -8.71
CA PRO A 288 7.33 17.27 -9.07
C PRO A 288 7.36 18.62 -8.35
N ALA A 289 6.20 19.21 -8.06
CA ALA A 289 6.08 20.49 -7.35
C ALA A 289 6.57 20.43 -5.89
N SER A 290 6.49 19.25 -5.27
CA SER A 290 6.90 19.04 -3.87
C SER A 290 8.40 18.77 -3.70
N LYS A 291 9.10 18.51 -4.81
CA LYS A 291 10.48 18.03 -4.78
C LYS A 291 11.46 19.12 -4.39
N SER A 292 12.25 18.85 -3.36
CA SER A 292 13.36 19.67 -2.90
C SER A 292 14.63 18.83 -2.77
N ILE A 293 15.72 19.27 -3.39
CA ILE A 293 17.04 18.62 -3.31
C ILE A 293 17.98 19.58 -2.56
N LEU A 294 18.56 19.09 -1.48
CA LEU A 294 19.46 19.82 -0.60
C LEU A 294 20.90 19.38 -0.86
N PRO A 295 21.87 20.31 -0.98
CA PRO A 295 23.24 20.02 -1.40
C PRO A 295 24.16 19.51 -0.27
N TYR A 296 23.56 18.94 0.78
CA TYR A 296 24.25 18.38 1.94
C TYR A 296 23.61 17.06 2.39
N GLY A 297 24.41 16.22 3.03
CA GLY A 297 23.99 14.96 3.65
C GLY A 297 24.96 14.50 4.73
N GLY A 298 25.18 13.20 4.82
CA GLY A 298 26.06 12.59 5.82
C GLY A 298 27.53 13.00 5.75
N ASP A 299 28.07 13.30 4.57
CA ASP A 299 29.47 13.69 4.34
C ASP A 299 29.74 15.07 4.94
N GLU A 300 28.84 16.03 4.74
CA GLU A 300 28.95 17.38 5.32
C GLU A 300 28.87 17.34 6.85
N LEU A 301 28.04 16.44 7.42
CA LEU A 301 28.03 16.18 8.86
C LEU A 301 29.36 15.59 9.37
N SER A 302 30.00 14.71 8.60
CA SER A 302 31.32 14.15 8.95
C SER A 302 32.42 15.21 8.89
N ARG A 303 32.33 16.17 7.95
CA ARG A 303 33.24 17.34 7.91
C ARG A 303 33.03 18.26 9.10
N LEU A 304 31.77 18.58 9.40
CA LEU A 304 31.38 19.36 10.58
C LEU A 304 31.89 18.72 11.88
N LEU A 305 31.75 17.39 12.02
CA LEU A 305 32.28 16.65 13.16
C LEU A 305 33.78 16.88 13.34
N LEU A 306 34.58 16.73 12.27
CA LEU A 306 36.02 16.94 12.37
C LEU A 306 36.38 18.38 12.77
N SER A 307 35.75 19.39 12.15
CA SER A 307 36.02 20.79 12.48
C SER A 307 35.69 21.10 13.95
N VAL A 308 34.56 20.61 14.48
CA VAL A 308 34.20 20.77 15.90
C VAL A 308 35.18 20.03 16.82
N LEU A 309 35.58 18.79 16.47
CA LEU A 309 36.56 18.04 17.25
C LEU A 309 37.94 18.73 17.29
N LYS A 310 38.37 19.36 16.19
CA LYS A 310 39.62 20.14 16.15
C LYS A 310 39.60 21.32 17.12
N ILE A 311 38.49 22.04 17.23
CA ILE A 311 38.30 23.13 18.21
C ILE A 311 38.47 22.60 19.64
N HIS A 312 37.92 21.41 19.93
CA HIS A 312 38.05 20.76 21.24
C HIS A 312 39.33 19.90 21.39
N HIS A 313 40.36 20.19 20.60
CA HIS A 313 41.69 19.57 20.64
C HIS A 313 41.71 18.05 20.43
N PHE A 314 41.08 17.57 19.36
CA PHE A 314 41.15 16.17 18.95
C PHE A 314 42.61 15.63 18.93
N PRO A 315 42.90 14.51 19.61
CA PRO A 315 44.28 14.05 19.83
C PRO A 315 44.98 13.54 18.56
N TYR A 316 44.24 13.17 17.51
CA TYR A 316 44.83 12.82 16.21
C TYR A 316 44.92 14.08 15.32
N THR A 317 46.01 14.84 15.47
CA THR A 317 46.20 16.14 14.81
C THR A 317 46.40 16.05 13.29
N ASP A 318 46.94 14.94 12.81
CA ASP A 318 47.26 14.74 11.38
C ASP A 318 46.08 14.18 10.57
N CYS A 319 44.88 14.15 11.17
CA CYS A 319 43.65 13.67 10.56
C CYS A 319 43.25 14.54 9.37
N ASP A 320 43.12 13.92 8.19
CA ASP A 320 42.83 14.61 6.95
C ASP A 320 41.77 13.86 6.14
N LEU A 321 40.60 14.48 5.94
CA LEU A 321 39.46 13.88 5.24
C LEU A 321 39.71 13.62 3.75
N ARG A 322 40.81 14.14 3.18
CA ARG A 322 41.28 13.77 1.84
C ARG A 322 41.78 12.33 1.80
N LYS A 323 42.22 11.78 2.94
CA LYS A 323 42.58 10.36 3.07
C LYS A 323 41.30 9.56 3.31
N SER A 324 41.08 8.55 2.48
CA SER A 324 39.86 7.73 2.55
C SER A 324 39.67 7.04 3.89
N LEU A 325 40.75 6.56 4.52
CA LEU A 325 40.69 5.87 5.80
C LEU A 325 40.33 6.81 6.94
N ASP A 326 40.89 8.02 6.95
CA ASP A 326 40.55 9.05 7.93
C ASP A 326 39.08 9.48 7.76
N PHE A 327 38.60 9.60 6.52
CA PHE A 327 37.19 9.87 6.25
C PHE A 327 36.27 8.75 6.75
N GLU A 328 36.54 7.48 6.43
CA GLU A 328 35.76 6.33 6.91
C GLU A 328 35.74 6.25 8.44
N MET A 329 36.87 6.55 9.07
CA MET A 329 37.02 6.58 10.52
C MET A 329 36.16 7.67 11.16
N ILE A 330 36.13 8.88 10.60
CA ILE A 330 35.28 9.97 11.09
C ILE A 330 33.80 9.69 10.81
N ASP A 331 33.47 9.09 9.67
CA ASP A 331 32.09 8.71 9.31
C ASP A 331 31.53 7.63 10.24
N ASP A 332 32.33 6.61 10.56
CA ASP A 332 31.99 5.59 11.57
C ASP A 332 31.84 6.20 12.96
N LEU A 333 32.74 7.14 13.32
CA LEU A 333 32.66 7.85 14.59
C LEU A 333 31.35 8.66 14.69
N LYS A 334 30.93 9.35 13.62
CA LYS A 334 29.66 10.09 13.57
C LYS A 334 28.49 9.17 13.92
N VAL A 335 28.42 7.99 13.31
CA VAL A 335 27.33 7.01 13.55
C VAL A 335 27.34 6.50 15.00
N ARG A 336 28.51 6.29 15.61
CA ARG A 336 28.65 5.82 17.00
C ARG A 336 28.41 6.90 18.04
N MET A 337 28.81 8.14 17.75
CA MET A 337 28.89 9.24 18.71
C MET A 337 27.64 10.11 18.73
N CYS A 338 27.09 10.45 17.56
CA CYS A 338 26.00 11.42 17.45
C CYS A 338 24.67 10.85 17.95
N THR A 339 23.84 11.70 18.55
CA THR A 339 22.49 11.37 19.02
C THR A 339 21.60 12.62 19.00
N MET A 340 20.31 12.44 18.76
CA MET A 340 19.30 13.51 18.89
C MET A 340 18.52 13.41 20.21
N ASP A 341 18.87 12.47 21.09
CA ASP A 341 18.29 12.39 22.43
C ASP A 341 18.98 13.37 23.36
N GLU A 342 18.20 14.25 24.00
CA GLU A 342 18.72 15.20 24.95
C GLU A 342 19.11 14.59 26.29
N ASP A 343 18.50 13.46 26.66
CA ASP A 343 18.71 12.82 27.95
C ASP A 343 20.01 11.98 27.95
N ASP A 344 20.46 11.53 26.78
CA ASP A 344 21.70 10.80 26.56
C ASP A 344 22.97 11.69 26.58
N ILE A 345 22.81 13.01 26.64
CA ILE A 345 23.92 13.97 26.60
C ILE A 345 24.65 13.95 27.93
N THR A 346 25.66 13.09 27.98
CA THR A 346 26.61 12.98 29.07
C THR A 346 28.02 13.04 28.51
N SER A 347 28.97 13.45 29.35
CA SER A 347 30.36 13.47 28.92
C SER A 347 30.90 12.04 28.88
N GLN A 348 31.32 11.62 27.69
CA GLN A 348 31.72 10.24 27.39
C GLN A 348 33.08 10.24 26.70
N VAL A 349 33.82 9.15 26.89
CA VAL A 349 35.12 8.92 26.24
C VAL A 349 34.90 7.95 25.09
N TYR A 350 35.36 8.32 23.90
CA TYR A 350 35.35 7.50 22.70
C TYR A 350 36.78 7.17 22.29
N GLU A 351 36.93 6.12 21.49
CA GLU A 351 38.21 5.68 20.95
C GLU A 351 38.17 5.68 19.43
N VAL A 352 39.27 6.16 18.84
CA VAL A 352 39.50 6.14 17.40
C VAL A 352 40.71 5.28 17.08
N TYR A 353 40.55 4.42 16.06
CA TYR A 353 41.57 3.46 15.63
C TYR A 353 42.23 3.95 14.33
N VAL A 354 43.48 4.40 14.44
CA VAL A 354 44.28 4.87 13.30
C VAL A 354 45.23 3.77 12.85
N ARG A 355 45.27 3.52 11.54
CA ARG A 355 46.02 2.41 10.94
C ARG A 355 46.95 2.89 9.86
N ASN A 356 48.22 2.54 10.01
CA ASN A 356 49.24 2.78 9.00
C ASN A 356 49.81 1.45 8.50
N PRO A 357 50.20 1.37 7.21
CA PRO A 357 50.90 0.21 6.67
C PRO A 357 52.14 -0.13 7.49
N GLY A 358 52.30 -1.41 7.84
CA GLY A 358 53.47 -1.92 8.56
C GLY A 358 53.61 -1.45 10.02
N GLN A 359 52.64 -0.73 10.57
CA GLN A 359 52.63 -0.28 11.97
C GLN A 359 51.51 -0.96 12.77
N SER A 360 51.70 -1.10 14.08
CA SER A 360 50.62 -1.53 14.99
C SER A 360 49.51 -0.48 15.04
N THR A 361 48.24 -0.92 15.08
CA THR A 361 47.06 -0.05 15.20
C THR A 361 47.20 0.88 16.41
N LYS A 362 47.05 2.19 16.17
CA LYS A 362 47.08 3.23 17.19
C LYS A 362 45.66 3.55 17.64
N VAL A 363 45.48 3.71 18.94
CA VAL A 363 44.20 4.04 19.56
C VAL A 363 44.33 5.39 20.26
N PHE A 364 43.43 6.30 19.93
CA PHE A 364 43.36 7.62 20.53
C PHE A 364 42.08 7.75 21.34
N PRO A 365 42.14 7.70 22.68
CA PRO A 365 40.98 8.02 23.51
C PRO A 365 40.77 9.54 23.54
N PHE A 366 39.52 9.98 23.44
CA PHE A 366 39.16 11.40 23.53
C PHE A 366 37.77 11.55 24.13
N LYS A 367 37.54 12.69 24.77
CA LYS A 367 36.32 12.99 25.51
C LYS A 367 35.49 13.98 24.71
N VAL A 368 34.18 13.75 24.70
CA VAL A 368 33.16 14.59 24.05
C VAL A 368 31.97 14.77 24.97
N TYR A 369 31.10 15.71 24.62
CA TYR A 369 29.90 16.05 25.36
C TYR A 369 28.77 16.46 24.38
N GLU A 370 28.61 17.75 24.06
CA GLU A 370 27.48 18.28 23.28
C GLU A 370 27.69 18.27 21.76
N GLU A 371 28.91 18.03 21.30
CA GLU A 371 29.26 17.76 19.90
C GLU A 371 28.34 16.67 19.33
N ARG A 372 27.97 15.69 20.16
CA ARG A 372 27.10 14.56 19.83
C ARG A 372 25.75 14.97 19.25
N ILE A 373 25.20 16.11 19.65
CA ILE A 373 23.87 16.56 19.23
C ILE A 373 23.91 17.83 18.38
N ILE A 374 24.91 18.70 18.54
CA ILE A 374 25.03 19.91 17.71
C ILE A 374 25.26 19.54 16.23
N ILE A 375 26.02 18.49 15.97
CA ILE A 375 26.32 18.01 14.62
C ILE A 375 25.04 17.60 13.89
N PRO A 376 24.24 16.63 14.39
CA PRO A 376 23.00 16.25 13.70
C PRO A 376 21.94 17.36 13.72
N SER A 377 21.96 18.28 14.69
CA SER A 377 21.03 19.43 14.73
C SER A 377 21.24 20.39 13.56
N ALA A 378 22.45 20.46 12.98
CA ALA A 378 22.78 21.34 11.87
C ALA A 378 21.92 21.11 10.60
N LEU A 379 21.29 19.92 10.47
CA LEU A 379 20.34 19.62 9.38
C LEU A 379 19.06 20.46 9.45
N PHE A 380 18.66 20.93 10.65
CA PHE A 380 17.37 21.56 10.89
C PHE A 380 17.42 23.10 10.97
N GLU A 381 18.61 23.69 10.90
CA GLU A 381 18.85 25.13 11.12
C GLU A 381 18.55 25.95 9.85
N SER A 382 17.59 26.88 9.93
CA SER A 382 17.10 27.71 8.82
C SER A 382 17.97 28.92 8.46
N GLU A 383 18.79 29.42 9.38
CA GLU A 383 19.61 30.63 9.19
C GLU A 383 21.09 30.35 9.46
N ASN A 384 21.95 30.59 8.46
CA ASN A 384 23.42 30.38 8.53
C ASN A 384 23.79 29.00 9.08
N SER A 385 23.19 27.93 8.53
CA SER A 385 23.53 26.56 8.94
C SER A 385 25.04 26.36 8.91
N LEU A 386 25.59 25.70 9.93
CA LEU A 386 27.00 25.31 9.96
C LEU A 386 27.41 24.50 8.72
N LEU A 387 26.44 23.88 8.03
CA LEU A 387 26.65 23.14 6.79
C LEU A 387 26.95 24.04 5.57
N SER A 388 26.56 25.32 5.61
CA SER A 388 26.77 26.25 4.50
C SER A 388 28.25 26.48 4.17
N HIS A 389 29.14 26.38 5.17
CA HIS A 389 30.60 26.43 5.01
C HIS A 389 31.15 25.31 4.12
N PHE A 390 30.46 24.17 4.07
CA PHE A 390 30.89 23.00 3.31
C PHE A 390 30.16 22.84 1.98
N VAL A 391 29.26 23.78 1.63
CA VAL A 391 28.49 23.75 0.39
C VAL A 391 29.08 24.76 -0.60
N ASP A 392 29.74 24.26 -1.64
CA ASP A 392 30.18 25.11 -2.76
C ASP A 392 28.96 25.72 -3.49
N THR A 393 28.78 27.04 -3.39
CA THR A 393 27.68 27.81 -4.03
C THR A 393 27.92 28.14 -5.51
N THR A 394 29.09 27.79 -6.04
CA THR A 394 29.50 28.05 -7.44
C THR A 394 29.05 26.96 -8.43
N GLU A 395 28.50 25.83 -7.94
CA GLU A 395 28.02 24.74 -8.78
C GLU A 395 26.61 25.03 -9.33
N ASN A 396 26.48 25.98 -10.26
CA ASN A 396 25.27 26.15 -11.05
C ASN A 396 25.24 25.11 -12.21
N PRO A 397 24.08 24.57 -12.63
CA PRO A 397 23.96 23.57 -13.72
C PRO A 397 24.33 24.09 -15.12
N SER A 398 24.81 25.33 -15.25
CA SER A 398 24.95 26.07 -16.52
C SER A 398 26.14 25.66 -17.39
N PHE A 399 26.81 24.53 -17.11
CA PHE A 399 27.95 24.05 -17.91
C PHE A 399 27.56 23.17 -19.13
N TYR A 400 26.30 23.13 -19.54
CA TYR A 400 25.86 22.45 -20.78
C TYR A 400 25.92 23.33 -22.03
N ALA A 401 26.53 24.51 -21.99
CA ALA A 401 26.64 25.40 -23.15
C ALA A 401 27.80 25.03 -24.13
N GLY A 402 28.50 23.90 -23.94
CA GLY A 402 29.77 23.62 -24.63
C GLY A 402 29.81 22.43 -25.58
N GLU A 403 28.85 21.50 -25.54
CA GLU A 403 28.74 20.44 -26.54
C GLU A 403 27.57 20.78 -27.47
N ASN A 404 27.86 20.96 -28.76
CA ASN A 404 26.90 21.24 -29.83
C ASN A 404 25.94 20.05 -30.05
N ASP A 405 25.09 19.76 -29.06
CA ASP A 405 23.90 18.91 -29.19
C ASP A 405 22.65 19.81 -29.05
N PRO A 406 21.95 20.12 -30.15
CA PRO A 406 20.98 21.21 -30.22
C PRO A 406 19.59 20.86 -29.65
N ILE A 407 19.51 20.19 -28.49
CA ILE A 407 18.23 19.65 -27.98
C ILE A 407 17.82 20.22 -26.61
N TYR A 408 18.68 20.88 -25.85
CA TYR A 408 18.33 21.34 -24.50
C TYR A 408 18.23 22.87 -24.34
N TYR A 409 17.30 23.46 -25.09
CA TYR A 409 16.55 24.65 -24.70
C TYR A 409 15.11 24.48 -25.18
N ALA A 410 14.34 23.66 -24.45
CA ALA A 410 12.89 23.55 -24.63
C ALA A 410 12.25 23.16 -23.28
N ASN A 411 12.34 24.07 -22.31
CA ASN A 411 11.27 24.14 -21.32
C ASN A 411 10.06 24.73 -22.05
N GLY A 412 8.99 23.93 -22.20
CA GLY A 412 7.66 24.42 -22.55
C GLY A 412 7.43 24.82 -24.00
N ALA A 413 7.38 23.84 -24.90
CA ALA A 413 6.62 23.97 -26.14
C ALA A 413 6.12 22.58 -26.58
N ASN A 414 5.15 22.03 -25.86
CA ASN A 414 4.19 21.15 -26.52
C ASN A 414 3.31 22.06 -27.37
N GLY A 415 3.37 21.84 -28.69
CA GLY A 415 2.32 22.30 -29.58
C GLY A 415 0.98 21.70 -29.15
N ASP A 416 -0.06 22.51 -29.31
CA ASP A 416 -1.47 22.19 -29.16
C ASP A 416 -2.02 22.13 -27.73
N SER A 417 -2.30 23.30 -27.14
CA SER A 417 -3.64 23.66 -26.63
C SER A 417 -3.60 25.01 -25.87
N GLU A 418 -4.56 25.88 -26.17
CA GLU A 418 -4.81 27.13 -25.44
C GLU A 418 -5.11 26.83 -23.97
N ALA A 419 -4.24 27.27 -23.05
CA ALA A 419 -4.51 27.28 -21.62
C ALA A 419 -4.68 28.73 -21.15
N ALA A 420 -5.87 28.99 -20.62
CA ALA A 420 -6.38 30.28 -20.19
C ALA A 420 -5.57 30.91 -19.04
N GLU A 421 -5.55 32.24 -19.08
CA GLU A 421 -5.03 33.16 -18.08
C GLU A 421 -5.56 32.87 -16.66
N THR A 422 -4.65 32.79 -15.68
CA THR A 422 -4.93 33.16 -14.29
C THR A 422 -3.89 34.16 -13.82
N THR A 423 -4.39 35.27 -13.29
CA THR A 423 -3.72 36.55 -13.00
C THR A 423 -2.63 36.50 -11.91
N PRO A 424 -1.68 37.46 -11.93
CA PRO A 424 -0.43 37.44 -11.16
C PRO A 424 -0.54 38.18 -9.80
N SER A 425 0.33 37.81 -8.85
CA SER A 425 0.67 38.66 -7.70
C SER A 425 2.20 38.85 -7.61
N GLU A 426 2.66 39.88 -8.33
CA GLU A 426 3.79 40.81 -8.11
C GLU A 426 5.24 40.33 -7.80
N PRO A 427 6.27 41.11 -8.20
CA PRO A 427 7.32 40.61 -9.08
C PRO A 427 8.70 40.51 -8.42
N ALA A 428 9.49 39.51 -8.82
CA ALA A 428 10.94 39.59 -8.79
C ALA A 428 11.41 39.83 -10.24
N SER A 429 12.04 40.98 -10.45
CA SER A 429 12.49 41.57 -11.72
C SER A 429 12.99 40.57 -12.78
N GLU A 430 12.25 40.48 -13.88
CA GLU A 430 12.70 39.93 -15.16
C GLU A 430 13.85 40.79 -15.71
N ILE A 431 15.00 40.16 -15.97
CA ILE A 431 16.04 40.73 -16.82
C ILE A 431 15.63 40.44 -18.26
N ILE A 432 15.21 41.49 -18.96
CA ILE A 432 15.03 41.51 -20.41
C ILE A 432 16.41 41.32 -21.06
N MET A 433 16.59 40.25 -21.83
CA MET A 433 17.65 40.21 -22.86
C MET A 433 17.01 40.15 -24.23
N SER A 434 17.11 41.28 -24.93
CA SER A 434 16.78 41.49 -26.34
C SER A 434 17.80 40.79 -27.24
N ASP A 435 17.30 40.30 -28.38
CA ASP A 435 18.07 39.75 -29.49
C ASP A 435 19.16 40.70 -30.01
N THR A 436 20.42 40.44 -29.67
CA THR A 436 21.59 40.77 -30.49
C THR A 436 22.77 39.89 -30.08
N TYR A 437 23.25 39.07 -31.00
CA TYR A 437 24.55 38.42 -30.91
C TYR A 437 25.65 39.49 -30.97
N GLU A 438 26.39 39.69 -29.88
CA GLU A 438 27.77 40.18 -29.93
C GLU A 438 28.52 39.75 -28.67
N ASN A 439 29.78 39.34 -28.87
CA ASN A 439 30.70 38.88 -27.85
C ASN A 439 30.90 39.93 -26.76
N ASP A 440 30.59 39.60 -25.51
CA ASP A 440 31.32 40.08 -24.34
C ASP A 440 30.97 39.20 -23.12
N ALA A 441 32.00 38.61 -22.51
CA ALA A 441 31.88 37.80 -21.31
C ALA A 441 31.58 38.70 -20.10
N VAL A 442 30.29 38.94 -19.84
CA VAL A 442 29.83 39.57 -18.60
C VAL A 442 29.90 38.51 -17.49
N LEU A 443 30.91 38.62 -16.63
CA LEU A 443 30.96 37.95 -15.33
C LEU A 443 29.78 38.46 -14.48
N VAL A 444 28.67 37.72 -14.50
CA VAL A 444 27.59 37.92 -13.54
C VAL A 444 28.08 37.37 -12.20
N GLU A 445 28.34 38.25 -11.24
CA GLU A 445 28.54 37.86 -9.83
C GLU A 445 27.27 37.14 -9.35
N LEU A 446 27.37 35.81 -9.24
CA LEU A 446 26.33 34.95 -8.69
C LEU A 446 26.21 35.21 -7.19
N GLN A 447 25.08 35.73 -6.74
CA GLN A 447 24.78 35.77 -5.30
C GLN A 447 24.69 34.33 -4.76
N PRO A 448 25.30 34.02 -3.60
CA PRO A 448 25.22 32.69 -3.02
C PRO A 448 23.75 32.37 -2.68
N LEU A 449 23.20 31.33 -3.29
CA LEU A 449 21.88 30.79 -2.95
C LEU A 449 21.88 30.37 -1.48
N ALA A 450 20.92 30.88 -0.69
CA ALA A 450 20.74 30.48 0.70
C ALA A 450 20.48 28.96 0.76
N VAL A 451 21.31 28.24 1.53
CA VAL A 451 21.17 26.80 1.75
C VAL A 451 19.91 26.56 2.59
N LEU A 452 18.86 26.01 1.96
CA LEU A 452 17.61 25.65 2.62
C LEU A 452 17.85 24.60 3.73
N SER A 453 17.21 24.76 4.87
CA SER A 453 17.20 23.74 5.92
C SER A 453 16.30 22.56 5.57
N LEU A 454 16.52 21.40 6.20
CA LEU A 454 15.63 20.24 6.03
C LEU A 454 14.19 20.58 6.45
N THR A 455 14.05 21.38 7.49
CA THR A 455 12.76 21.85 8.03
C THR A 455 12.01 22.72 7.01
N GLU A 456 12.71 23.61 6.31
CA GLU A 456 12.13 24.46 5.27
C GLU A 456 11.83 23.68 3.99
N ALA A 457 12.67 22.70 3.64
CA ALA A 457 12.40 21.81 2.51
C ALA A 457 11.12 21.01 2.72
N ILE A 458 10.91 20.46 3.92
CA ILE A 458 9.66 19.77 4.28
C ILE A 458 8.48 20.73 4.23
N LYS A 459 8.64 21.95 4.78
CA LYS A 459 7.58 22.96 4.68
C LYS A 459 7.24 23.27 3.22
N LYS A 460 8.24 23.55 2.39
CA LYS A 460 8.05 23.84 0.95
C LYS A 460 7.36 22.69 0.23
N ALA A 461 7.75 21.44 0.55
CA ALA A 461 7.13 20.26 -0.02
C ALA A 461 5.64 20.15 0.35
N LEU A 462 5.30 20.38 1.62
CA LEU A 462 3.91 20.32 2.10
C LEU A 462 3.07 21.53 1.63
N ASP A 463 3.61 22.74 1.68
CA ASP A 463 2.95 23.97 1.20
C ASP A 463 2.68 23.91 -0.32
N SER A 464 3.52 23.20 -1.09
CA SER A 464 3.28 22.99 -2.53
C SER A 464 2.02 22.17 -2.84
N LEU A 465 1.48 21.46 -1.83
CA LEU A 465 0.23 20.71 -1.93
C LEU A 465 -1.00 21.62 -1.73
N ASP A 466 -0.82 22.81 -1.15
CA ASP A 466 -1.87 23.78 -0.81
C ASP A 466 -2.31 24.66 -2.01
N GLY A 467 -2.35 24.05 -3.20
CA GLY A 467 -3.18 24.57 -4.29
C GLY A 467 -4.66 24.42 -3.93
N ALA A 468 -5.18 25.34 -3.10
CA ALA A 468 -6.58 25.58 -2.75
C ALA A 468 -7.55 24.41 -3.04
N THR A 469 -7.60 23.34 -2.22
CA THR A 469 -8.85 22.53 -2.02
C THR A 469 -8.80 21.33 -1.06
N ASN A 470 -7.69 20.83 -0.49
CA ASN A 470 -7.78 19.52 0.21
C ASN A 470 -6.93 19.30 1.49
N PRO A 471 -7.45 19.66 2.69
CA PRO A 471 -6.78 19.38 3.97
C PRO A 471 -6.55 17.87 4.22
N ASP A 472 -7.34 17.02 3.57
CA ASP A 472 -7.21 15.56 3.66
C ASP A 472 -5.89 15.05 3.07
N ARG A 473 -5.33 15.73 2.05
CA ARG A 473 -4.02 15.37 1.48
C ARG A 473 -2.89 15.65 2.46
N LEU A 474 -2.90 16.82 3.10
CA LEU A 474 -1.92 17.16 4.13
C LEU A 474 -1.94 16.14 5.27
N LYS A 475 -3.15 15.76 5.73
CA LYS A 475 -3.33 14.72 6.74
C LYS A 475 -2.82 13.36 6.26
N LYS A 476 -3.06 13.00 5.00
CA LYS A 476 -2.56 11.76 4.37
C LYS A 476 -1.02 11.71 4.41
N PHE A 477 -0.32 12.75 3.98
CA PHE A 477 1.14 12.77 3.96
C PHE A 477 1.78 12.84 5.35
N LEU A 478 1.20 13.61 6.28
CA LEU A 478 1.68 13.67 7.66
C LEU A 478 1.44 12.34 8.40
N GLY A 479 0.36 11.63 8.08
CA GLY A 479 0.10 10.28 8.59
C GLY A 479 1.04 9.20 8.04
N SER A 480 1.92 9.52 7.09
CA SER A 480 2.84 8.57 6.47
C SER A 480 4.15 9.25 6.05
N VAL A 481 5.00 9.55 7.03
CA VAL A 481 6.35 10.10 6.78
C VAL A 481 7.37 8.97 6.72
N LEU A 482 8.13 8.93 5.63
CA LEU A 482 9.11 7.90 5.34
C LEU A 482 10.52 8.50 5.31
N VAL A 483 11.39 8.10 6.24
CA VAL A 483 12.81 8.52 6.25
C VAL A 483 13.68 7.40 5.71
N ILE A 484 14.40 7.65 4.62
CA ILE A 484 15.30 6.71 3.95
C ILE A 484 16.74 7.26 3.88
N GLY A 485 17.67 6.41 3.44
CA GLY A 485 19.08 6.77 3.31
C GLY A 485 19.92 6.41 4.53
N ASN A 486 21.25 6.57 4.41
CA ASN A 486 22.20 6.20 5.47
C ASN A 486 22.69 7.40 6.30
N GLY A 487 22.46 8.63 5.85
CA GLY A 487 23.02 9.83 6.48
C GLY A 487 22.40 10.18 7.84
N HIS A 488 21.23 9.63 8.15
CA HIS A 488 20.49 9.87 9.41
C HIS A 488 20.66 8.75 10.46
N LYS A 489 21.66 7.86 10.29
CA LYS A 489 21.91 6.68 11.16
C LYS A 489 22.46 7.04 12.54
N PHE A 490 21.81 7.95 13.26
CA PHE A 490 22.09 8.24 14.66
C PHE A 490 20.79 8.13 15.48
N PRO A 491 20.86 7.77 16.77
CA PRO A 491 19.68 7.52 17.60
C PRO A 491 18.75 8.74 17.71
N HIS A 492 17.45 8.46 17.85
CA HIS A 492 16.39 9.45 18.10
C HIS A 492 16.15 10.54 17.04
N PHE A 493 16.76 10.43 15.85
CA PHE A 493 16.51 11.37 14.74
C PHE A 493 15.03 11.50 14.37
N VAL A 494 14.34 10.36 14.20
CA VAL A 494 12.91 10.33 13.83
C VAL A 494 12.00 10.86 14.94
N ALA A 495 12.35 10.60 16.20
CA ALA A 495 11.61 11.14 17.34
C ALA A 495 11.68 12.68 17.35
N HIS A 496 12.87 13.23 17.13
CA HIS A 496 13.08 14.68 17.04
C HIS A 496 12.31 15.29 15.86
N LEU A 497 12.43 14.69 14.66
CA LEU A 497 11.70 15.11 13.47
C LEU A 497 10.18 15.11 13.70
N GLY A 498 9.66 14.09 14.37
CA GLY A 498 8.25 13.97 14.71
C GLY A 498 7.75 15.03 15.67
N THR A 499 8.53 15.38 16.69
CA THR A 499 8.19 16.48 17.60
C THR A 499 8.15 17.80 16.84
N MET A 500 9.12 18.07 15.98
CA MET A 500 9.14 19.27 15.13
C MET A 500 7.90 19.37 14.22
N LEU A 501 7.52 18.27 13.54
CA LEU A 501 6.34 18.26 12.68
C LEU A 501 5.03 18.46 13.47
N ARG A 502 4.89 17.85 14.65
CA ARG A 502 3.71 18.02 15.52
C ARG A 502 3.56 19.43 16.07
N GLU A 503 4.67 20.08 16.43
CA GLU A 503 4.66 21.48 16.87
C GLU A 503 4.25 22.42 15.74
N ARG A 504 4.69 22.12 14.51
CA ARG A 504 4.43 22.98 13.34
C ARG A 504 3.04 22.79 12.74
N TYR A 505 2.49 21.58 12.78
CA TYR A 505 1.17 21.23 12.24
C TYR A 505 0.26 20.65 13.34
N PRO A 506 -0.22 21.47 14.29
CA PRO A 506 -1.05 21.01 15.40
C PRO A 506 -2.40 20.46 14.91
N GLY A 507 -2.82 19.29 15.41
CA GLY A 507 -4.09 18.66 15.09
C GLY A 507 -4.03 17.57 14.00
N ASN A 508 -2.88 17.35 13.38
CA ASN A 508 -2.63 16.22 12.48
C ASN A 508 -1.84 15.13 13.20
N ASP A 509 -2.28 13.86 13.07
CA ASP A 509 -1.54 12.70 13.56
C ASP A 509 -0.32 12.47 12.65
N VAL A 510 0.88 12.58 13.21
CA VAL A 510 2.15 12.35 12.48
C VAL A 510 2.63 10.93 12.76
N GLU A 511 2.59 10.07 11.75
CA GLU A 511 3.05 8.68 11.83
C GLU A 511 4.29 8.47 10.95
N PHE A 512 5.34 7.90 11.54
CA PHE A 512 6.57 7.54 10.84
C PHE A 512 6.58 6.05 10.56
N VAL A 513 6.84 5.68 9.31
CA VAL A 513 6.74 4.27 8.91
C VAL A 513 8.10 3.57 8.98
N LEU A 514 9.19 4.28 8.64
CA LEU A 514 10.56 3.79 8.81
C LEU A 514 11.50 4.92 9.22
N GLY A 515 12.41 4.59 10.13
CA GLY A 515 13.53 5.41 10.57
C GLY A 515 13.76 5.27 12.08
N GLY A 516 14.87 4.64 12.45
CA GLY A 516 15.27 4.46 13.83
C GLY A 516 16.52 3.61 13.93
N ALA A 517 17.64 4.23 14.34
CA ALA A 517 18.76 3.49 14.93
C ALA A 517 18.35 2.97 16.31
N ALA A 518 18.80 1.76 16.64
CA ALA A 518 18.45 0.96 17.82
C ALA A 518 18.16 1.79 19.08
N GLY A 519 16.90 1.82 19.54
CA GLY A 519 16.59 2.56 20.76
C GLY A 519 15.14 2.74 21.21
N GLN A 520 14.09 2.25 20.54
CA GLN A 520 12.76 2.03 21.17
C GLN A 520 11.81 1.29 20.21
N PRO A 521 11.07 0.25 20.66
CA PRO A 521 10.17 -0.51 19.82
C PRO A 521 8.76 0.10 19.82
N THR A 522 8.36 0.77 18.74
CA THR A 522 6.94 0.95 18.42
C THR A 522 6.48 -0.21 17.55
N LYS A 523 5.72 -1.14 18.15
CA LYS A 523 5.00 -2.28 17.53
C LYS A 523 5.71 -3.01 16.37
N GLU A 524 6.43 -4.09 16.72
CA GLU A 524 6.68 -5.29 15.89
C GLU A 524 6.89 -5.13 14.36
N SER A 525 7.48 -4.03 13.89
CA SER A 525 8.06 -3.96 12.56
C SER A 525 9.51 -4.49 12.65
N LEU A 526 9.83 -5.52 11.88
CA LEU A 526 11.22 -5.89 11.61
C LEU A 526 11.95 -4.60 11.22
N VAL A 527 12.85 -4.12 12.07
CA VAL A 527 13.62 -2.88 11.84
C VAL A 527 14.43 -3.09 10.57
N MET A 528 13.86 -2.74 9.42
CA MET A 528 14.56 -2.75 8.15
C MET A 528 15.51 -1.56 8.19
N ASP A 529 16.80 -1.83 7.95
CA ASP A 529 17.79 -0.78 7.81
C ASP A 529 17.32 0.22 6.74
N ALA A 530 17.18 1.50 7.10
CA ALA A 530 16.75 2.57 6.19
C ALA A 530 17.65 2.70 4.96
N GLY A 531 18.90 2.20 5.06
CA GLY A 531 19.80 2.06 3.92
C GLY A 531 19.36 1.02 2.89
N VAL A 532 18.59 0.00 3.23
CA VAL A 532 18.30 -1.14 2.34
C VAL A 532 16.91 -1.05 1.68
N VAL A 533 16.03 -0.22 2.23
CA VAL A 533 14.61 -0.12 1.83
C VAL A 533 14.45 0.25 0.36
N THR A 534 15.21 1.23 -0.12
CA THR A 534 15.17 1.68 -1.52
C THR A 534 15.59 0.58 -2.50
N TRP A 535 16.66 -0.15 -2.20
CA TRP A 535 17.06 -1.32 -3.00
C TRP A 535 15.98 -2.41 -3.00
N LYS A 536 15.35 -2.69 -1.85
CA LYS A 536 14.24 -3.65 -1.76
C LYS A 536 13.04 -3.21 -2.59
N GLY A 537 12.74 -1.92 -2.63
CA GLY A 537 11.70 -1.38 -3.50
C GLY A 537 11.97 -1.63 -4.98
N GLY A 538 13.21 -1.45 -5.43
CA GLY A 538 13.62 -1.83 -6.78
C GLY A 538 13.46 -3.34 -7.04
N ALA A 539 13.80 -4.18 -6.06
CA ALA A 539 13.59 -5.63 -6.14
C ALA A 539 12.10 -6.03 -6.20
N VAL A 540 11.24 -5.35 -5.45
CA VAL A 540 9.78 -5.54 -5.51
C VAL A 540 9.26 -5.11 -6.88
N MET A 541 9.58 -3.89 -7.32
CA MET A 541 9.16 -3.36 -8.61
C MET A 541 9.55 -4.27 -9.77
N SER A 542 10.77 -4.84 -9.74
CA SER A 542 11.24 -5.76 -10.79
C SER A 542 10.40 -7.03 -10.95
N LYS A 543 9.59 -7.38 -9.95
CA LYS A 543 8.74 -8.58 -9.95
C LYS A 543 7.27 -8.28 -10.24
N LEU A 544 6.89 -7.01 -10.34
CA LEU A 544 5.51 -6.62 -10.61
C LEU A 544 5.22 -6.72 -12.11
N ASP A 545 4.03 -7.20 -12.46
CA ASP A 545 3.62 -7.35 -13.86
C ASP A 545 3.59 -6.03 -14.62
N CYS A 546 3.31 -4.91 -13.95
CA CYS A 546 3.34 -3.58 -14.56
C CYS A 546 4.73 -3.21 -15.07
N MET A 547 5.81 -3.78 -14.51
CA MET A 547 7.18 -3.51 -14.96
C MET A 547 7.46 -4.11 -16.36
N ASN A 548 6.67 -5.09 -16.80
CA ASN A 548 6.82 -5.72 -18.12
C ASN A 548 6.73 -4.69 -19.26
N ASP A 549 5.96 -3.61 -19.07
CA ASP A 549 5.80 -2.55 -20.06
C ASP A 549 6.98 -1.57 -20.08
N PHE A 550 7.66 -1.40 -18.94
CA PHE A 550 8.72 -0.39 -18.73
C PHE A 550 10.14 -0.89 -18.99
N TRP A 551 10.35 -2.19 -19.25
CA TRP A 551 11.67 -2.70 -19.63
C TRP A 551 12.11 -2.13 -20.98
N ILE A 552 13.31 -1.53 -21.00
CA ILE A 552 13.95 -1.01 -22.20
C ILE A 552 14.92 -2.07 -22.73
N SER A 553 14.56 -2.73 -23.82
CA SER A 553 15.43 -3.70 -24.49
C SER A 553 16.40 -3.01 -25.46
N LYS A 554 17.40 -3.76 -25.94
CA LYS A 554 18.27 -3.30 -27.03
C LYS A 554 17.51 -2.99 -28.31
N HIS A 555 16.51 -3.82 -28.62
CA HIS A 555 15.66 -3.64 -29.78
C HIS A 555 14.86 -2.32 -29.70
N ASP A 556 14.27 -2.02 -28.54
CA ASP A 556 13.53 -0.79 -28.29
C ASP A 556 14.43 0.46 -28.40
N TYR A 557 15.65 0.37 -27.85
CA TYR A 557 16.60 1.48 -27.88
C TYR A 557 17.15 1.76 -29.29
N ASP A 558 17.41 0.72 -30.09
CA ASP A 558 17.89 0.88 -31.46
C ASP A 558 16.77 1.41 -32.39
N LEU A 559 15.50 1.01 -32.19
CA LEU A 559 14.33 1.54 -32.91
C LEU A 559 14.04 3.01 -32.57
N SER A 560 13.95 3.33 -31.28
CA SER A 560 13.72 4.71 -30.82
C SER A 560 14.89 5.65 -31.17
N GLY A 561 16.12 5.13 -31.18
CA GLY A 561 17.31 5.84 -31.67
C GLY A 561 17.24 6.23 -33.16
N GLN A 562 16.54 5.45 -34.00
CA GLN A 562 16.30 5.81 -35.41
C GLN A 562 15.23 6.91 -35.57
N LEU A 563 14.21 6.91 -34.71
CA LEU A 563 13.17 7.95 -34.67
C LEU A 563 13.76 9.31 -34.23
N LEU A 564 14.59 9.32 -33.19
CA LEU A 564 15.27 10.53 -32.70
C LEU A 564 16.30 11.10 -33.71
N ARG A 565 16.94 10.26 -34.53
CA ARG A 565 17.81 10.72 -35.63
C ARG A 565 17.06 11.37 -36.80
N ARG A 566 15.75 11.15 -36.94
CA ARG A 566 14.92 11.75 -38.00
C ARG A 566 14.38 13.15 -37.67
N VAL A 567 14.41 13.57 -36.41
CA VAL A 567 13.86 14.87 -35.95
C VAL A 567 14.73 16.07 -36.41
N GLY A 568 15.92 15.83 -36.95
CA GLY A 568 16.83 16.87 -37.48
C GLY A 568 16.55 17.35 -38.92
N ARG A 569 15.37 17.09 -39.51
CA ARG A 569 14.97 17.71 -40.79
C ARG A 569 13.57 18.32 -40.66
N PRO A 570 13.38 19.61 -41.04
CA PRO A 570 12.06 20.23 -41.00
C PRO A 570 11.14 19.50 -41.97
N TYR A 571 10.05 18.93 -41.45
CA TYR A 571 9.01 18.31 -42.26
C TYR A 571 8.27 19.43 -43.01
N ARG A 572 8.47 19.50 -44.33
CA ARG A 572 7.55 20.19 -45.24
C ARG A 572 6.22 19.44 -45.19
N LEU A 573 5.17 20.10 -44.72
CA LEU A 573 3.79 19.63 -44.84
C LEU A 573 3.50 19.31 -46.32
N TYR A 574 3.35 18.02 -46.63
CA TYR A 574 2.75 17.58 -47.88
C TYR A 574 1.23 17.67 -47.73
N THR A 575 0.67 18.81 -48.13
CA THR A 575 -0.70 18.89 -48.61
C THR A 575 -0.72 18.32 -50.03
N ASP A 576 -1.06 17.04 -50.20
CA ASP A 576 -1.67 16.46 -51.42
C ASP A 576 -1.67 14.92 -51.41
N GLU A 577 -2.51 14.29 -50.57
CA GLU A 577 -2.86 12.86 -50.75
C GLU A 577 -4.36 12.57 -50.64
N SER A 578 -5.22 13.59 -50.73
CA SER A 578 -6.69 13.42 -50.84
C SER A 578 -7.19 13.20 -52.27
N LYS A 579 -6.31 12.87 -53.24
CA LYS A 579 -6.67 12.74 -54.67
C LYS A 579 -6.15 11.48 -55.40
N ARG A 580 -5.72 10.42 -54.70
CA ARG A 580 -5.11 9.24 -55.38
C ARG A 580 -5.76 7.87 -55.19
N PHE A 581 -6.90 7.75 -54.51
CA PHE A 581 -7.66 6.49 -54.51
C PHE A 581 -9.14 6.68 -54.90
N ALA A 582 -9.36 7.48 -55.95
CA ALA A 582 -10.52 7.35 -56.82
C ALA A 582 -9.99 6.88 -58.19
N ASN A 583 -10.50 5.74 -58.66
CA ASN A 583 -10.24 5.07 -59.94
C ASN A 583 -9.04 4.11 -60.02
N SER A 584 -9.26 2.82 -59.77
CA SER A 584 -9.18 1.79 -60.82
C SER A 584 -9.62 0.41 -60.30
N ASN A 585 -10.55 -0.18 -61.05
CA ASN A 585 -11.23 -1.45 -60.85
C ASN A 585 -10.29 -2.66 -60.87
N THR A 586 -10.44 -3.56 -59.90
CA THR A 586 -10.51 -5.01 -60.14
C THR A 586 -11.29 -5.69 -59.00
N ASP A 587 -12.61 -5.70 -59.12
CA ASP A 587 -13.45 -6.74 -58.53
C ASP A 587 -13.25 -8.04 -59.31
N LYS A 588 -13.08 -9.16 -58.57
CA LYS A 588 -13.65 -10.51 -58.81
C LYS A 588 -12.79 -11.57 -58.12
N ARG A 589 -13.06 -11.77 -56.83
CA ARG A 589 -12.95 -13.04 -56.08
C ARG A 589 -13.15 -12.68 -54.62
N LEU A 590 -14.40 -12.68 -54.17
CA LEU A 590 -14.88 -12.83 -52.79
C LEU A 590 -16.40 -12.55 -52.79
N GLU A 591 -17.12 -13.32 -53.59
CA GLU A 591 -18.54 -13.57 -53.40
C GLU A 591 -18.69 -15.08 -53.49
N ASN A 592 -19.36 -15.67 -52.49
CA ASN A 592 -19.47 -17.10 -52.16
C ASN A 592 -18.37 -17.62 -51.23
N ASP A 593 -18.56 -17.41 -49.93
CA ASP A 593 -18.48 -18.49 -48.95
C ASP A 593 -19.33 -18.11 -47.73
N GLU A 594 -20.49 -18.77 -47.62
CA GLU A 594 -21.40 -18.67 -46.49
C GLU A 594 -20.69 -19.15 -45.21
N PHE A 595 -20.70 -18.33 -44.15
CA PHE A 595 -20.28 -18.76 -42.82
C PHE A 595 -21.27 -19.79 -42.26
N HIS A 596 -20.96 -21.07 -42.43
CA HIS A 596 -21.62 -22.14 -41.68
C HIS A 596 -21.32 -22.01 -40.18
N ILE A 597 -22.35 -21.67 -39.42
CA ILE A 597 -22.39 -21.82 -37.96
C ILE A 597 -22.29 -23.32 -37.66
N ARG A 598 -21.17 -23.77 -37.10
CA ARG A 598 -21.01 -25.16 -36.65
C ARG A 598 -21.89 -25.40 -35.43
N ASN A 599 -22.68 -26.47 -35.45
CA ASN A 599 -23.44 -26.92 -34.29
C ASN A 599 -22.51 -27.29 -33.13
N PRO A 600 -22.88 -27.00 -31.87
CA PRO A 600 -22.05 -27.29 -30.68
C PRO A 600 -21.81 -28.79 -30.40
N ALA A 601 -22.35 -29.70 -31.22
CA ALA A 601 -22.22 -31.14 -31.07
C ALA A 601 -20.94 -31.74 -31.70
N ASP A 602 -20.20 -30.98 -32.51
CA ASP A 602 -19.05 -31.48 -33.30
C ASP A 602 -17.67 -31.08 -32.73
N LEU A 603 -17.59 -30.68 -31.46
CA LEU A 603 -16.31 -30.53 -30.77
C LEU A 603 -15.78 -31.92 -30.35
N PRO A 604 -14.49 -32.24 -30.57
CA PRO A 604 -13.94 -33.51 -30.11
C PRO A 604 -14.04 -33.59 -28.58
N PRO A 605 -14.33 -34.77 -28.00
CA PRO A 605 -14.45 -34.92 -26.56
C PRO A 605 -13.11 -34.57 -25.90
N MET A 606 -13.16 -33.62 -24.97
CA MET A 606 -12.01 -33.20 -24.16
C MET A 606 -11.50 -34.42 -23.38
N GLU A 607 -10.25 -34.82 -23.60
CA GLU A 607 -9.64 -35.96 -22.91
C GLU A 607 -9.71 -35.77 -21.39
N ARG A 608 -10.40 -36.69 -20.71
CA ARG A 608 -10.38 -36.80 -19.26
C ARG A 608 -8.94 -37.05 -18.82
N ARG A 609 -8.37 -36.16 -18.00
CA ARG A 609 -7.13 -36.46 -17.26
C ARG A 609 -7.33 -37.76 -16.48
N PRO A 610 -6.38 -38.70 -16.47
CA PRO A 610 -6.56 -39.97 -15.79
C PRO A 610 -6.76 -39.73 -14.28
N ALA A 611 -7.78 -40.37 -13.73
CA ALA A 611 -8.02 -40.43 -12.29
C ALA A 611 -6.79 -41.04 -11.60
N TYR A 612 -6.30 -40.38 -10.55
CA TYR A 612 -5.28 -40.93 -9.67
C TYR A 612 -5.83 -42.24 -9.06
N GLN A 613 -5.24 -43.38 -9.40
CA GLN A 613 -5.61 -44.67 -8.83
C GLN A 613 -5.38 -44.62 -7.31
N ARG A 614 -6.47 -44.69 -6.54
CA ARG A 614 -6.41 -45.00 -5.10
C ARG A 614 -5.83 -46.40 -4.94
N THR A 615 -4.61 -46.52 -4.45
CA THR A 615 -4.14 -47.73 -3.79
C THR A 615 -4.91 -47.87 -2.48
N THR A 616 -5.82 -48.84 -2.41
CA THR A 616 -6.44 -49.30 -1.17
C THR A 616 -5.38 -49.94 -0.29
N ILE A 617 -5.05 -49.29 0.83
CA ILE A 617 -4.31 -49.91 1.93
C ILE A 617 -5.33 -50.76 2.71
N THR A 618 -5.09 -52.06 2.80
CA THR A 618 -5.90 -53.01 3.57
C THR A 618 -5.51 -52.97 5.06
N GLU A 619 -6.46 -53.26 5.95
CA GLU A 619 -6.32 -53.19 7.42
C GLU A 619 -5.28 -54.13 8.05
N GLU A 620 -4.49 -54.86 7.26
CA GLU A 620 -3.40 -55.72 7.75
C GLU A 620 -2.07 -54.99 7.98
N ASP A 621 -1.92 -53.73 7.55
CA ASP A 621 -0.68 -52.94 7.71
C ASP A 621 -0.58 -52.18 9.06
N LEU A 622 -1.53 -52.40 9.99
CA LEU A 622 -1.66 -51.67 11.26
C LEU A 622 -1.53 -52.60 12.48
N MET A 623 -0.43 -53.35 12.61
CA MET A 623 -0.01 -53.94 13.89
C MET A 623 1.53 -53.91 14.04
N PRO A 624 2.09 -53.61 15.22
CA PRO A 624 3.54 -53.52 15.42
C PRO A 624 4.12 -54.90 15.75
N ASP A 625 5.13 -55.33 15.00
CA ASP A 625 5.89 -56.55 15.30
C ASP A 625 7.18 -56.20 16.07
N ASP A 626 7.20 -56.57 17.35
CA ASP A 626 8.36 -56.51 18.24
C ASP A 626 9.38 -57.59 17.85
N THR A 627 10.45 -57.26 17.13
CA THR A 627 11.75 -57.95 17.27
C THR A 627 12.94 -57.08 16.84
N ASP A 628 13.82 -56.79 17.80
CA ASP A 628 15.13 -56.17 17.60
C ASP A 628 16.04 -57.00 16.69
N ARG A 629 16.40 -56.46 15.50
CA ARG A 629 17.71 -56.70 14.85
C ARG A 629 18.19 -55.43 14.15
N VAL A 630 19.34 -54.94 14.61
CA VAL A 630 20.07 -53.78 14.10
C VAL A 630 20.70 -54.12 12.74
N ASP A 631 20.14 -53.60 11.65
CA ASP A 631 20.81 -53.52 10.34
C ASP A 631 21.14 -52.04 10.04
N GLN A 632 22.42 -51.70 10.14
CA GLN A 632 22.97 -50.38 9.83
C GLN A 632 23.32 -50.28 8.33
N SER A 633 22.37 -50.11 7.42
CA SER A 633 22.71 -49.72 6.03
C SER A 633 21.60 -49.13 5.13
N THR A 634 20.50 -48.58 5.67
CA THR A 634 19.54 -47.83 4.83
C THR A 634 19.19 -46.49 5.50
N PRO A 635 19.34 -45.34 4.81
CA PRO A 635 18.83 -44.08 5.34
C PRO A 635 17.31 -44.23 5.49
N SER A 636 16.79 -43.95 6.68
CA SER A 636 15.35 -43.88 6.91
C SER A 636 14.72 -42.93 5.89
N PRO A 637 13.53 -43.24 5.33
CA PRO A 637 12.82 -42.27 4.51
C PRO A 637 12.65 -41.02 5.37
N ILE A 638 13.20 -39.89 4.91
CA ILE A 638 13.01 -38.60 5.57
C ILE A 638 11.51 -38.40 5.65
N ALA A 639 10.93 -38.53 6.85
CA ALA A 639 9.50 -38.32 7.04
C ALA A 639 9.21 -36.86 6.67
N ILE A 640 8.59 -36.67 5.51
CA ILE A 640 8.22 -35.35 5.00
C ILE A 640 7.24 -34.76 6.01
N ARG A 641 7.67 -33.73 6.74
CA ARG A 641 6.80 -33.01 7.67
C ARG A 641 5.88 -32.10 6.86
N ASN A 642 4.57 -32.21 7.10
CA ASN A 642 3.59 -31.28 6.56
C ASN A 642 3.91 -29.86 7.06
N PHE A 643 3.77 -28.88 6.18
CA PHE A 643 4.00 -27.47 6.51
C PHE A 643 2.74 -26.89 7.16
N SER A 644 2.86 -26.35 8.37
CA SER A 644 1.76 -25.63 9.02
C SER A 644 1.83 -24.14 8.67
N ILE A 645 0.80 -23.60 8.02
CA ILE A 645 0.65 -22.16 7.79
C ILE A 645 -0.41 -21.60 8.74
N ASN A 646 -0.04 -20.57 9.48
CA ASN A 646 -0.98 -19.81 10.29
C ASN A 646 -1.55 -18.68 9.43
N PHE A 647 -2.75 -18.87 8.89
CA PHE A 647 -3.49 -17.83 8.21
C PHE A 647 -4.03 -16.86 9.28
N GLY A 648 -3.33 -15.74 9.43
CA GLY A 648 -3.49 -14.83 10.56
C GLY A 648 -4.76 -13.98 10.49
N PRO A 649 -5.17 -13.40 11.64
CA PRO A 649 -6.40 -12.62 11.78
C PRO A 649 -6.43 -11.27 11.06
N GLN A 650 -5.30 -10.85 10.46
CA GLN A 650 -5.16 -9.58 9.74
C GLN A 650 -5.12 -9.78 8.22
N HIS A 651 -5.19 -11.03 7.74
CA HIS A 651 -5.11 -11.29 6.31
C HIS A 651 -6.31 -10.64 5.59
N PRO A 652 -6.12 -9.87 4.50
CA PRO A 652 -7.21 -9.14 3.83
C PRO A 652 -8.37 -10.03 3.39
N ALA A 653 -8.08 -11.26 2.97
CA ALA A 653 -9.07 -12.25 2.57
C ALA A 653 -9.80 -12.95 3.74
N ALA A 654 -9.38 -12.72 4.99
CA ALA A 654 -10.21 -12.99 6.15
C ALA A 654 -11.05 -11.74 6.43
N HIS A 655 -12.19 -11.58 5.76
CA HIS A 655 -13.13 -10.50 6.09
C HIS A 655 -13.56 -10.60 7.55
N GLY A 656 -12.94 -9.80 8.42
CA GLY A 656 -13.07 -9.88 9.86
C GLY A 656 -11.83 -10.45 10.54
N VAL A 657 -12.00 -11.21 11.62
CA VAL A 657 -10.89 -11.66 12.47
C VAL A 657 -10.91 -13.19 12.55
N LEU A 658 -10.35 -13.85 11.54
CA LEU A 658 -10.25 -15.31 11.47
C LEU A 658 -8.80 -15.76 11.59
N ARG A 659 -8.51 -16.65 12.53
CA ARG A 659 -7.25 -17.37 12.55
C ARG A 659 -7.50 -18.79 12.05
N LEU A 660 -6.86 -19.18 10.95
CA LEU A 660 -7.03 -20.50 10.36
C LEU A 660 -5.67 -21.20 10.26
N VAL A 661 -5.51 -22.30 11.00
CA VAL A 661 -4.28 -23.09 10.98
C VAL A 661 -4.42 -24.16 9.90
N LEU A 662 -3.65 -24.00 8.82
CA LEU A 662 -3.63 -24.91 7.69
C LEU A 662 -2.47 -25.88 7.81
N GLU A 663 -2.74 -27.18 7.72
CA GLU A 663 -1.70 -28.19 7.47
C GLU A 663 -1.67 -28.48 5.97
N LEU A 664 -0.52 -28.22 5.35
CA LEU A 664 -0.34 -28.31 3.91
C LEU A 664 0.66 -29.42 3.55
N ASN A 665 0.36 -30.10 2.44
CA ASN A 665 1.32 -30.92 1.73
C ASN A 665 1.66 -30.21 0.41
N GLY A 666 2.75 -29.45 0.40
CA GLY A 666 3.04 -28.49 -0.66
C GLY A 666 2.00 -27.36 -0.65
N GLU A 667 1.22 -27.24 -1.73
CA GLU A 667 0.15 -26.25 -1.86
C GLU A 667 -1.25 -26.80 -1.53
N VAL A 668 -1.36 -28.12 -1.29
CA VAL A 668 -2.65 -28.78 -1.07
C VAL A 668 -2.95 -28.87 0.42
N VAL A 669 -4.15 -28.47 0.79
CA VAL A 669 -4.65 -28.49 2.17
C VAL A 669 -5.00 -29.92 2.58
N GLN A 670 -4.38 -30.39 3.66
CA GLN A 670 -4.71 -31.68 4.30
C GLN A 670 -5.73 -31.50 5.42
N ARG A 671 -5.56 -30.41 6.19
CA ARG A 671 -6.40 -30.06 7.33
C ARG A 671 -6.48 -28.54 7.48
N ALA A 672 -7.66 -28.04 7.84
CA ALA A 672 -7.92 -26.64 8.15
C ALA A 672 -8.62 -26.51 9.51
N ASP A 673 -7.96 -25.86 10.47
CA ASP A 673 -8.48 -25.66 11.83
C ASP A 673 -8.83 -24.17 12.07
N PRO A 674 -10.13 -23.79 12.06
CA PRO A 674 -10.55 -22.42 12.29
C PRO A 674 -10.61 -22.09 13.79
N HIS A 675 -9.67 -21.29 14.26
CA HIS A 675 -9.71 -20.69 15.60
C HIS A 675 -10.60 -19.43 15.59
N ILE A 676 -11.80 -19.59 16.14
CA ILE A 676 -12.80 -18.52 16.32
C ILE A 676 -12.80 -17.99 17.77
N GLY A 677 -13.67 -17.02 18.07
CA GLY A 677 -13.81 -16.43 19.40
C GLY A 677 -13.07 -15.11 19.60
N LEU A 678 -12.38 -14.60 18.58
CA LEU A 678 -11.66 -13.33 18.64
C LEU A 678 -12.62 -12.13 18.73
N LEU A 679 -13.88 -12.28 18.28
CA LEU A 679 -14.93 -11.28 18.40
C LEU A 679 -16.03 -11.69 19.40
N HIS A 680 -15.74 -12.62 20.32
CA HIS A 680 -16.70 -13.06 21.33
C HIS A 680 -16.94 -11.95 22.37
N ARG A 681 -18.18 -11.45 22.40
CA ARG A 681 -18.61 -10.32 23.23
C ARG A 681 -19.47 -10.73 24.44
N GLY A 682 -19.73 -12.03 24.62
CA GLY A 682 -20.65 -12.53 25.64
C GLY A 682 -22.07 -12.00 25.44
N THR A 683 -22.52 -11.90 24.20
CA THR A 683 -23.80 -11.28 23.82
C THR A 683 -24.98 -12.00 24.45
N GLU A 684 -24.99 -13.34 24.42
CA GLU A 684 -26.04 -14.14 25.06
C GLU A 684 -26.12 -13.87 26.57
N LYS A 685 -24.98 -13.63 27.22
CA LYS A 685 -24.91 -13.31 28.65
C LYS A 685 -25.39 -11.89 28.95
N LEU A 686 -25.06 -10.93 28.10
CA LEU A 686 -25.52 -9.54 28.24
C LEU A 686 -27.04 -9.42 28.06
N ILE A 687 -27.64 -10.27 27.22
CA ILE A 687 -29.08 -10.32 27.02
C ILE A 687 -29.82 -10.76 28.29
N GLU A 688 -29.29 -11.71 29.06
CA GLU A 688 -29.90 -12.17 30.33
C GLU A 688 -30.07 -11.04 31.36
N TYR A 689 -29.20 -10.03 31.33
CA TYR A 689 -29.26 -8.90 32.26
C TYR A 689 -30.15 -7.75 31.79
N LYS A 690 -30.74 -7.84 30.59
CA LYS A 690 -31.49 -6.75 29.94
C LYS A 690 -32.94 -7.12 29.73
N THR A 691 -33.80 -6.11 29.61
CA THR A 691 -35.22 -6.35 29.26
C THR A 691 -35.37 -6.71 27.79
N TYR A 692 -36.52 -7.27 27.41
CA TYR A 692 -36.78 -7.68 26.02
C TYR A 692 -36.53 -6.57 24.99
N LEU A 693 -36.94 -5.33 25.29
CA LEU A 693 -36.73 -4.19 24.41
C LEU A 693 -35.27 -3.71 24.41
N GLN A 694 -34.58 -3.78 25.55
CA GLN A 694 -33.16 -3.42 25.64
C GLN A 694 -32.23 -4.46 25.00
N ALA A 695 -32.68 -5.70 24.88
CA ALA A 695 -31.95 -6.77 24.20
C ALA A 695 -32.03 -6.66 22.67
N LEU A 696 -33.08 -6.05 22.11
CA LEU A 696 -33.28 -5.91 20.67
C LEU A 696 -32.04 -5.38 19.90
N PRO A 697 -31.37 -4.29 20.33
CA PRO A 697 -30.21 -3.76 19.60
C PRO A 697 -28.97 -4.67 19.59
N TYR A 698 -28.95 -5.74 20.39
CA TYR A 698 -27.90 -6.75 20.28
C TYR A 698 -28.08 -7.61 19.02
N PHE A 699 -29.32 -7.87 18.62
CA PHE A 699 -29.62 -8.66 17.41
C PHE A 699 -29.17 -7.95 16.13
N ASP A 700 -29.23 -6.61 16.11
CA ASP A 700 -28.67 -5.78 15.03
C ASP A 700 -27.17 -5.92 14.83
N ARG A 701 -26.45 -6.32 15.89
CA ARG A 701 -24.97 -6.28 15.96
C ARG A 701 -24.32 -7.66 15.84
N LEU A 702 -25.13 -8.72 15.75
CA LEU A 702 -24.67 -10.09 15.48
C LEU A 702 -24.21 -10.17 14.02
N ASP A 703 -25.15 -10.36 13.10
CA ASP A 703 -24.91 -10.10 11.69
C ASP A 703 -25.19 -8.63 11.39
N TYR A 704 -24.13 -7.83 11.37
CA TYR A 704 -24.20 -6.39 11.10
C TYR A 704 -24.53 -6.05 9.64
N VAL A 705 -24.67 -7.04 8.77
CA VAL A 705 -25.11 -6.86 7.38
C VAL A 705 -26.60 -7.21 7.22
N SER A 706 -27.15 -8.07 8.08
CA SER A 706 -28.58 -8.45 8.05
C SER A 706 -29.35 -8.09 9.33
N MET A 707 -29.33 -6.80 9.63
CA MET A 707 -29.86 -6.20 10.86
C MET A 707 -31.36 -6.48 11.04
N MET A 708 -32.19 -6.05 10.08
CA MET A 708 -33.66 -6.14 10.20
C MET A 708 -34.17 -7.59 10.20
N THR A 709 -33.47 -8.52 9.55
CA THR A 709 -33.83 -9.95 9.62
C THR A 709 -33.58 -10.50 11.01
N ASN A 710 -32.46 -10.14 11.66
CA ASN A 710 -32.21 -10.55 13.03
C ASN A 710 -33.23 -9.94 14.02
N GLU A 711 -33.57 -8.66 13.85
CA GLU A 711 -34.64 -8.02 14.63
C GLU A 711 -35.98 -8.72 14.41
N GLN A 712 -36.30 -9.10 13.17
CA GLN A 712 -37.51 -9.82 12.82
C GLN A 712 -37.57 -11.18 13.50
N CYS A 713 -36.47 -11.96 13.47
CA CYS A 713 -36.42 -13.26 14.13
C CYS A 713 -36.65 -13.14 15.64
N TYR A 714 -35.98 -12.18 16.27
CA TYR A 714 -36.14 -11.94 17.70
C TYR A 714 -37.55 -11.45 18.04
N SER A 715 -38.09 -10.52 17.26
CA SER A 715 -39.45 -10.01 17.44
C SER A 715 -40.49 -11.12 17.30
N LEU A 716 -40.35 -12.00 16.30
CA LEU A 716 -41.23 -13.16 16.11
C LEU A 716 -41.13 -14.17 17.27
N ALA A 717 -39.94 -14.38 17.83
CA ALA A 717 -39.77 -15.23 19.02
C ALA A 717 -40.51 -14.66 20.23
N VAL A 718 -40.37 -13.35 20.49
CA VAL A 718 -41.06 -12.67 21.60
C VAL A 718 -42.58 -12.63 21.37
N GLU A 719 -43.02 -12.34 20.14
CA GLU A 719 -44.44 -12.33 19.75
C GLU A 719 -45.10 -13.69 19.93
N LYS A 720 -44.37 -14.77 19.59
CA LYS A 720 -44.84 -16.15 19.77
C LYS A 720 -45.01 -16.52 21.24
N LEU A 721 -44.11 -16.09 22.13
CA LEU A 721 -44.28 -16.30 23.58
C LEU A 721 -45.39 -15.43 24.20
N LEU A 722 -45.58 -14.22 23.67
CA LEU A 722 -46.68 -13.34 24.09
C LEU A 722 -48.05 -13.78 23.54
N ASN A 723 -48.09 -14.71 22.58
CA ASN A 723 -49.29 -15.10 21.83
C ASN A 723 -49.99 -13.91 21.15
N VAL A 724 -49.19 -13.03 20.53
CA VAL A 724 -49.68 -11.81 19.88
C VAL A 724 -49.28 -11.80 18.41
N THR A 725 -50.19 -11.32 17.56
CA THR A 725 -49.94 -11.17 16.11
C THR A 725 -49.83 -9.71 15.73
N SER A 726 -48.76 -9.34 15.02
CA SER A 726 -48.55 -7.98 14.52
C SER A 726 -49.56 -7.62 13.41
N PRO A 727 -49.88 -6.32 13.22
CA PRO A 727 -50.88 -5.88 12.26
C PRO A 727 -50.44 -6.13 10.80
N PRO A 728 -51.38 -6.26 9.84
CA PRO A 728 -51.08 -6.58 8.44
C PRO A 728 -50.11 -5.60 7.77
N ARG A 729 -50.26 -4.29 8.02
CA ARG A 729 -49.35 -3.26 7.51
C ARG A 729 -47.94 -3.42 8.08
N GLY A 730 -47.83 -3.66 9.38
CA GLY A 730 -46.53 -3.90 10.04
C GLY A 730 -45.82 -5.14 9.47
N LYS A 731 -46.57 -6.21 9.20
CA LYS A 731 -46.05 -7.43 8.55
C LYS A 731 -45.54 -7.17 7.13
N ALA A 732 -46.31 -6.43 6.32
CA ALA A 732 -45.90 -6.08 4.96
C ALA A 732 -44.63 -5.20 4.96
N ILE A 733 -44.51 -4.24 5.90
CA ILE A 733 -43.29 -3.43 6.07
C ILE A 733 -42.09 -4.30 6.47
N ARG A 734 -42.28 -5.28 7.37
CA ARG A 734 -41.22 -6.23 7.74
C ARG A 734 -40.76 -7.07 6.55
N VAL A 735 -41.68 -7.54 5.71
CA VAL A 735 -41.33 -8.29 4.49
C VAL A 735 -40.56 -7.39 3.51
N LEU A 736 -41.04 -6.16 3.28
CA LEU A 736 -40.37 -5.19 2.42
C LEU A 736 -38.91 -4.93 2.86
N PHE A 737 -38.71 -4.58 4.13
CA PHE A 737 -37.35 -4.36 4.64
C PHE A 737 -36.54 -5.65 4.81
N GLY A 738 -37.18 -6.80 5.04
CA GLY A 738 -36.52 -8.09 5.07
C GLY A 738 -35.90 -8.44 3.71
N GLU A 739 -36.60 -8.19 2.61
CA GLU A 739 -36.09 -8.41 1.26
C GLU A 739 -35.09 -7.32 0.82
N ILE A 740 -35.25 -6.07 1.26
CA ILE A 740 -34.19 -5.04 1.09
C ILE A 740 -32.91 -5.46 1.84
N THR A 741 -33.04 -5.96 3.07
CA THR A 741 -31.90 -6.49 3.86
C THR A 741 -31.25 -7.66 3.15
N ARG A 742 -32.05 -8.52 2.52
CA ARG A 742 -31.56 -9.66 1.75
C ARG A 742 -30.70 -9.22 0.57
N ILE A 743 -31.15 -8.22 -0.19
CA ILE A 743 -30.34 -7.62 -1.27
C ILE A 743 -29.07 -6.98 -0.69
N LEU A 744 -29.17 -6.22 0.40
CA LEU A 744 -28.01 -5.58 1.05
C LEU A 744 -26.94 -6.61 1.45
N ASN A 745 -27.36 -7.77 1.96
CA ASN A 745 -26.46 -8.85 2.33
C ASN A 745 -25.90 -9.60 1.13
N HIS A 746 -26.72 -9.96 0.13
CA HIS A 746 -26.22 -10.63 -1.07
C HIS A 746 -25.24 -9.76 -1.88
N ILE A 747 -25.45 -8.44 -1.94
CA ILE A 747 -24.47 -7.50 -2.50
C ILE A 747 -23.14 -7.63 -1.77
N MET A 748 -23.16 -7.56 -0.44
CA MET A 748 -21.94 -7.69 0.37
C MET A 748 -21.26 -9.04 0.08
N ALA A 749 -21.99 -10.14 0.22
CA ALA A 749 -21.48 -11.50 0.06
C ALA A 749 -20.84 -11.75 -1.32
N LEU A 750 -21.52 -11.33 -2.40
CA LEU A 750 -21.04 -11.56 -3.77
C LEU A 750 -19.84 -10.68 -4.10
N THR A 751 -19.86 -9.41 -3.69
CA THR A 751 -18.79 -8.48 -4.02
C THR A 751 -17.54 -8.69 -3.19
N THR A 752 -17.65 -9.01 -1.90
CA THR A 752 -16.48 -9.38 -1.09
C THR A 752 -15.89 -10.70 -1.55
N HIS A 753 -16.73 -11.69 -1.89
CA HIS A 753 -16.26 -12.93 -2.49
C HIS A 753 -15.54 -12.70 -3.83
N ALA A 754 -16.06 -11.80 -4.66
CA ALA A 754 -15.40 -11.39 -5.90
C ALA A 754 -14.03 -10.74 -5.62
N MET A 755 -13.96 -9.81 -4.66
CA MET A 755 -12.73 -9.14 -4.24
C MET A 755 -11.68 -10.14 -3.75
N ASP A 756 -12.08 -11.11 -2.93
CA ASP A 756 -11.20 -12.13 -2.35
C ASP A 756 -10.54 -13.03 -3.39
N VAL A 757 -11.25 -13.31 -4.48
CA VAL A 757 -10.72 -14.07 -5.60
C VAL A 757 -9.91 -13.18 -6.56
N GLY A 758 -10.08 -11.86 -6.49
CA GLY A 758 -9.27 -10.85 -7.19
C GLY A 758 -10.02 -9.81 -8.02
N ALA A 759 -11.36 -9.83 -8.04
CA ALA A 759 -12.18 -8.91 -8.83
C ALA A 759 -12.72 -7.74 -7.97
N VAL A 760 -12.09 -6.57 -8.08
CA VAL A 760 -12.44 -5.38 -7.25
C VAL A 760 -13.59 -4.55 -7.85
N THR A 761 -13.69 -4.47 -9.18
CA THR A 761 -14.67 -3.60 -9.87
C THR A 761 -16.14 -3.81 -9.44
N PRO A 762 -16.64 -5.05 -9.28
CA PRO A 762 -18.03 -5.27 -8.85
C PRO A 762 -18.37 -4.63 -7.51
N VAL A 763 -17.39 -4.54 -6.60
CA VAL A 763 -17.56 -3.94 -5.27
C VAL A 763 -17.91 -2.48 -5.39
N LEU A 764 -17.19 -1.72 -6.22
CA LEU A 764 -17.41 -0.29 -6.38
C LEU A 764 -18.79 0.00 -6.97
N TRP A 765 -19.23 -0.78 -7.96
CA TRP A 765 -20.53 -0.60 -8.60
C TRP A 765 -21.68 -0.94 -7.65
N MET A 766 -21.61 -2.07 -6.97
CA MET A 766 -22.70 -2.51 -6.11
C MET A 766 -22.71 -1.79 -4.76
N PHE A 767 -21.60 -1.24 -4.29
CA PHE A 767 -21.59 -0.44 -3.06
C PHE A 767 -22.26 0.93 -3.25
N GLU A 768 -22.31 1.47 -4.48
CA GLU A 768 -23.17 2.62 -4.79
C GLU A 768 -24.65 2.29 -4.54
N GLU A 769 -25.11 1.13 -5.04
CA GLU A 769 -26.48 0.66 -4.82
C GLU A 769 -26.75 0.32 -3.36
N ARG A 770 -25.75 -0.24 -2.67
CA ARG A 770 -25.82 -0.52 -1.24
C ARG A 770 -25.95 0.75 -0.40
N GLU A 771 -25.31 1.84 -0.81
CA GLU A 771 -25.43 3.13 -0.14
C GLU A 771 -26.85 3.69 -0.25
N LYS A 772 -27.48 3.60 -1.43
CA LYS A 772 -28.90 3.97 -1.62
C LYS A 772 -29.83 3.18 -0.70
N LEU A 773 -29.54 1.89 -0.48
CA LEU A 773 -30.28 1.08 0.49
C LEU A 773 -30.07 1.55 1.94
N MET A 774 -28.87 1.99 2.30
CA MET A 774 -28.60 2.58 3.62
C MET A 774 -29.30 3.93 3.82
N GLU A 775 -29.46 4.73 2.77
CA GLU A 775 -30.30 5.94 2.83
C GLU A 775 -31.76 5.60 3.14
N PHE A 776 -32.30 4.48 2.62
CA PHE A 776 -33.64 4.03 3.00
C PHE A 776 -33.74 3.65 4.48
N TYR A 777 -32.68 3.06 5.04
CA TYR A 777 -32.60 2.74 6.47
C TYR A 777 -32.55 4.01 7.32
N GLU A 778 -31.74 4.97 6.89
CA GLU A 778 -31.62 6.26 7.56
C GLU A 778 -32.95 7.03 7.51
N ARG A 779 -33.65 7.02 6.38
CA ARG A 779 -34.95 7.70 6.27
C ARG A 779 -36.04 7.08 7.13
N VAL A 780 -36.03 5.75 7.32
CA VAL A 780 -37.07 5.08 8.12
C VAL A 780 -36.76 5.08 9.63
N SER A 781 -35.49 4.98 10.01
CA SER A 781 -35.07 4.78 11.40
C SER A 781 -34.25 5.92 11.99
N GLY A 782 -33.58 6.72 11.15
CA GLY A 782 -32.57 7.71 11.53
C GLY A 782 -31.15 7.15 11.63
N ALA A 783 -30.95 5.84 11.44
CA ALA A 783 -29.64 5.19 11.47
C ALA A 783 -29.34 4.51 10.14
N ARG A 784 -28.08 4.57 9.70
CA ARG A 784 -27.63 3.98 8.43
C ARG A 784 -27.57 2.45 8.44
N MET A 785 -27.28 1.84 9.60
CA MET A 785 -27.14 0.39 9.74
C MET A 785 -28.00 -0.18 10.87
N HIS A 786 -27.57 0.01 12.12
CA HIS A 786 -28.29 -0.54 13.29
C HIS A 786 -29.53 0.29 13.60
N ALA A 787 -30.69 -0.18 13.13
CA ALA A 787 -31.92 0.61 13.06
C ALA A 787 -32.81 0.50 14.31
N ALA A 788 -32.76 -0.60 15.07
CA ALA A 788 -33.70 -0.92 16.15
C ALA A 788 -35.19 -0.69 15.73
N TYR A 789 -35.52 -1.00 14.48
CA TYR A 789 -36.75 -0.58 13.80
C TYR A 789 -37.86 -1.60 13.91
N VAL A 790 -37.58 -2.88 13.64
CA VAL A 790 -38.52 -3.98 13.87
C VAL A 790 -38.54 -4.27 15.37
N ARG A 791 -39.74 -4.21 15.96
CA ARG A 791 -39.93 -4.40 17.40
C ARG A 791 -40.99 -5.47 17.66
N PRO A 792 -40.96 -6.14 18.83
CA PRO A 792 -42.08 -6.98 19.25
C PRO A 792 -43.39 -6.18 19.21
N GLY A 793 -44.38 -6.65 18.46
CA GLY A 793 -45.67 -5.99 18.23
C GLY A 793 -45.79 -5.19 16.92
N GLY A 794 -44.76 -5.10 16.08
CA GLY A 794 -44.82 -4.49 14.75
C GLY A 794 -43.52 -3.82 14.33
N VAL A 795 -43.61 -2.55 13.91
CA VAL A 795 -42.45 -1.70 13.63
C VAL A 795 -42.50 -0.43 14.49
N ALA A 796 -41.34 0.21 14.72
CA ALA A 796 -41.21 1.33 15.63
C ALA A 796 -41.95 2.60 15.13
N GLN A 797 -41.86 2.88 13.84
CA GLN A 797 -42.48 4.03 13.17
C GLN A 797 -43.00 3.61 11.79
N ASP A 798 -43.96 4.35 11.22
CA ASP A 798 -44.42 4.09 9.84
C ASP A 798 -43.41 4.64 8.81
N LEU A 799 -43.57 4.23 7.56
CA LEU A 799 -42.78 4.73 6.43
C LEU A 799 -43.02 6.24 6.24
N PRO A 800 -41.96 7.05 6.02
CA PRO A 800 -42.12 8.45 5.65
C PRO A 800 -42.75 8.59 4.27
N ARG A 801 -43.41 9.73 4.03
CA ARG A 801 -44.03 10.04 2.73
C ARG A 801 -42.96 10.09 1.64
N GLY A 802 -43.27 9.54 0.46
CA GLY A 802 -42.36 9.49 -0.69
C GLY A 802 -41.44 8.27 -0.75
N LEU A 803 -41.15 7.61 0.38
CA LEU A 803 -40.16 6.52 0.41
C LEU A 803 -40.54 5.32 -0.48
N LEU A 804 -41.82 4.98 -0.58
CA LEU A 804 -42.27 3.89 -1.46
C LEU A 804 -41.98 4.16 -2.93
N GLN A 805 -42.11 5.42 -3.37
CA GLN A 805 -41.80 5.80 -4.75
C GLN A 805 -40.30 5.70 -5.00
N ASP A 806 -39.47 6.12 -4.04
CA ASP A 806 -38.02 6.08 -4.17
C ASP A 806 -37.51 4.63 -4.23
N ILE A 807 -38.05 3.73 -3.39
CA ILE A 807 -37.75 2.29 -3.45
C ILE A 807 -38.18 1.70 -4.79
N TYR A 808 -39.33 2.10 -5.33
CA TYR A 808 -39.81 1.62 -6.63
C TYR A 808 -38.87 2.04 -7.77
N VAL A 809 -38.47 3.31 -7.82
CA VAL A 809 -37.53 3.83 -8.84
C VAL A 809 -36.18 3.12 -8.74
N TRP A 810 -35.68 2.93 -7.52
CA TRP A 810 -34.44 2.19 -7.28
C TRP A 810 -34.56 0.73 -7.76
N ALA A 811 -35.65 0.03 -7.41
CA ALA A 811 -35.86 -1.37 -7.77
C ALA A 811 -35.87 -1.59 -9.30
N GLN A 812 -36.42 -0.63 -10.06
CA GLN A 812 -36.38 -0.67 -11.54
C GLN A 812 -34.95 -0.54 -12.09
N GLN A 813 -34.14 0.35 -11.51
CA GLN A 813 -32.76 0.58 -11.93
C GLN A 813 -31.83 -0.55 -11.51
N PHE A 814 -32.04 -1.10 -10.31
CA PHE A 814 -31.19 -2.13 -9.73
C PHE A 814 -31.16 -3.42 -10.56
N SER A 815 -32.25 -3.77 -11.26
CA SER A 815 -32.26 -4.93 -12.16
C SER A 815 -31.14 -4.85 -13.22
N SER A 816 -30.94 -3.68 -13.83
CA SER A 816 -29.87 -3.50 -14.83
C SER A 816 -28.48 -3.62 -14.22
N ARG A 817 -28.30 -3.19 -12.96
CA ARG A 817 -27.03 -3.32 -12.24
C ARG A 817 -26.67 -4.77 -11.95
N ILE A 818 -27.65 -5.61 -11.59
CA ILE A 818 -27.43 -7.05 -11.41
C ILE A 818 -26.91 -7.66 -12.71
N ASP A 819 -27.50 -7.29 -13.85
CA ASP A 819 -27.10 -7.81 -15.16
C ASP A 819 -25.68 -7.35 -15.55
N GLU A 820 -25.30 -6.10 -15.27
CA GLU A 820 -23.92 -5.60 -15.45
C GLU A 820 -22.89 -6.39 -14.62
N MET A 821 -23.24 -6.78 -13.38
CA MET A 821 -22.37 -7.60 -12.54
C MET A 821 -22.25 -9.04 -13.06
N GLU A 822 -23.35 -9.64 -13.51
CA GLU A 822 -23.31 -10.98 -14.12
C GLU A 822 -22.53 -10.99 -15.43
N GLU A 823 -22.65 -9.95 -16.25
CA GLU A 823 -21.88 -9.83 -17.49
C GLU A 823 -20.37 -9.88 -17.21
N LEU A 824 -19.93 -9.25 -16.11
CA LEU A 824 -18.53 -9.23 -15.70
C LEU A 824 -18.05 -10.56 -15.08
N LEU A 825 -18.88 -11.22 -14.25
CA LEU A 825 -18.47 -12.38 -13.45
C LEU A 825 -18.91 -13.74 -14.03
N THR A 826 -20.16 -13.87 -14.45
CA THR A 826 -20.79 -15.17 -14.75
C THR A 826 -20.11 -15.90 -15.90
N ALA A 827 -19.80 -15.18 -16.98
CA ALA A 827 -19.14 -15.72 -18.18
C ALA A 827 -17.60 -15.66 -18.11
N ASN A 828 -17.04 -15.07 -17.06
CA ASN A 828 -15.60 -14.88 -16.95
C ASN A 828 -14.89 -16.21 -16.70
N ARG A 829 -13.96 -16.55 -17.60
CA ARG A 829 -13.17 -17.77 -17.54
C ARG A 829 -12.36 -17.90 -16.25
N ILE A 830 -11.82 -16.79 -15.72
CA ILE A 830 -11.03 -16.82 -14.48
C ILE A 830 -11.95 -17.14 -13.30
N TRP A 831 -13.10 -16.49 -13.22
CA TRP A 831 -14.09 -16.73 -12.17
C TRP A 831 -14.56 -18.19 -12.18
N LEU A 832 -14.90 -18.73 -13.36
CA LEU A 832 -15.28 -20.13 -13.53
C LEU A 832 -14.17 -21.09 -13.06
N ASN A 833 -12.93 -20.86 -13.47
CA ASN A 833 -11.80 -21.71 -13.05
C ASN A 833 -11.54 -21.70 -11.54
N ARG A 834 -11.87 -20.60 -10.85
CA ARG A 834 -11.64 -20.43 -9.40
C ARG A 834 -12.81 -20.90 -8.53
N THR A 835 -14.00 -21.13 -9.11
CA THR A 835 -15.23 -21.41 -8.35
C THR A 835 -15.91 -22.73 -8.72
N VAL A 836 -15.79 -23.17 -9.97
CA VAL A 836 -16.39 -24.44 -10.44
C VAL A 836 -15.58 -25.61 -9.90
N GLY A 837 -16.27 -26.55 -9.25
CA GLY A 837 -15.63 -27.74 -8.65
C GLY A 837 -14.78 -27.44 -7.40
N VAL A 838 -14.90 -26.25 -6.81
CA VAL A 838 -14.25 -25.87 -5.54
C VAL A 838 -15.26 -25.95 -4.40
N GLY A 839 -14.86 -26.51 -3.26
CA GLY A 839 -15.70 -26.56 -2.05
C GLY A 839 -16.97 -27.39 -2.21
N VAL A 840 -16.87 -28.49 -2.97
CA VAL A 840 -18.00 -29.38 -3.30
C VAL A 840 -18.50 -30.11 -2.06
N ILE A 841 -19.82 -30.14 -1.87
CA ILE A 841 -20.46 -30.82 -0.75
C ILE A 841 -21.60 -31.69 -1.25
N THR A 842 -21.73 -32.87 -0.65
CA THR A 842 -22.84 -33.79 -0.96
C THR A 842 -24.07 -33.52 -0.09
N ALA A 843 -25.26 -33.83 -0.59
CA ALA A 843 -26.52 -33.59 0.13
C ALA A 843 -26.56 -34.24 1.53
N PRO A 844 -26.13 -35.51 1.73
CA PRO A 844 -26.11 -36.09 3.07
C PRO A 844 -25.14 -35.38 4.01
N GLN A 845 -23.95 -35.01 3.53
CA GLN A 845 -22.99 -34.24 4.34
C GLN A 845 -23.56 -32.87 4.73
N ALA A 846 -24.20 -32.15 3.81
CA ALA A 846 -24.82 -30.87 4.13
C ALA A 846 -25.87 -30.99 5.26
N LEU A 847 -26.67 -32.07 5.26
CA LEU A 847 -27.66 -32.31 6.31
C LEU A 847 -27.02 -32.71 7.64
N GLU A 848 -26.02 -33.59 7.64
CA GLU A 848 -25.31 -34.03 8.85
C GLU A 848 -24.60 -32.88 9.56
N TRP A 849 -23.97 -31.98 8.80
CA TRP A 849 -23.25 -30.81 9.33
C TRP A 849 -24.18 -29.61 9.62
N GLY A 850 -25.49 -29.75 9.41
CA GLY A 850 -26.49 -28.73 9.76
C GLY A 850 -26.49 -27.50 8.85
N PHE A 851 -26.13 -27.65 7.58
CA PHE A 851 -26.12 -26.55 6.61
C PHE A 851 -27.51 -26.03 6.34
N SER A 852 -27.60 -24.72 6.12
CA SER A 852 -28.85 -24.01 5.81
C SER A 852 -28.66 -22.93 4.76
N GLY A 853 -29.76 -22.45 4.18
CA GLY A 853 -29.76 -21.37 3.20
C GLY A 853 -29.19 -21.76 1.84
N ALA A 854 -28.50 -20.81 1.19
CA ALA A 854 -27.86 -21.00 -0.11
C ALA A 854 -26.90 -22.19 -0.14
N MET A 855 -26.22 -22.49 0.98
CA MET A 855 -25.33 -23.64 1.10
C MET A 855 -26.08 -24.97 0.91
N LEU A 856 -27.25 -25.12 1.51
CA LEU A 856 -28.08 -26.32 1.37
C LEU A 856 -28.75 -26.39 -0.02
N ARG A 857 -29.23 -25.26 -0.54
CA ARG A 857 -29.84 -25.14 -1.87
C ARG A 857 -28.85 -25.45 -3.00
N SER A 858 -27.56 -25.19 -2.80
CA SER A 858 -26.51 -25.45 -3.80
C SER A 858 -26.37 -26.92 -4.17
N VAL A 859 -26.70 -27.83 -3.25
CA VAL A 859 -26.57 -29.28 -3.45
C VAL A 859 -27.84 -29.91 -4.04
N GLY A 860 -28.80 -29.09 -4.46
CA GLY A 860 -30.06 -29.58 -5.05
C GLY A 860 -31.18 -29.82 -4.04
N TYR A 861 -30.97 -29.54 -2.75
CA TYR A 861 -31.99 -29.78 -1.72
C TYR A 861 -33.00 -28.62 -1.65
N ARG A 862 -34.29 -28.93 -1.85
CA ARG A 862 -35.37 -27.94 -1.97
C ARG A 862 -35.87 -27.47 -0.60
N TRP A 863 -35.13 -26.56 0.03
CA TRP A 863 -35.44 -26.05 1.36
C TRP A 863 -35.30 -24.52 1.46
N ASP A 864 -36.37 -23.87 1.90
CA ASP A 864 -36.45 -22.44 2.20
C ASP A 864 -37.58 -22.24 3.23
N LEU A 865 -37.28 -21.60 4.36
CA LEU A 865 -38.28 -21.38 5.41
C LEU A 865 -39.41 -20.45 4.96
N ARG A 866 -39.17 -19.52 4.02
CA ARG A 866 -40.21 -18.61 3.50
C ARG A 866 -41.34 -19.34 2.77
N LYS A 867 -41.07 -20.54 2.23
CA LYS A 867 -42.07 -21.39 1.56
C LYS A 867 -42.58 -22.50 2.46
N THR A 868 -41.68 -23.18 3.17
CA THR A 868 -42.02 -24.38 3.96
C THR A 868 -42.68 -24.02 5.29
N GLN A 869 -42.20 -22.97 5.97
CA GLN A 869 -42.69 -22.50 7.26
C GLN A 869 -42.89 -20.97 7.21
N PRO A 870 -43.85 -20.48 6.41
CA PRO A 870 -43.99 -19.05 6.14
C PRO A 870 -44.33 -18.27 7.42
N TYR A 871 -43.61 -17.16 7.62
CA TYR A 871 -43.84 -16.17 8.67
C TYR A 871 -44.31 -14.84 8.05
N ASP A 872 -44.86 -13.92 8.84
CA ASP A 872 -45.25 -12.55 8.45
C ASP A 872 -46.03 -12.38 7.12
N GLY A 873 -46.68 -13.44 6.62
CA GLY A 873 -47.44 -13.40 5.37
C GLY A 873 -46.61 -13.65 4.10
N TYR A 874 -45.40 -14.21 4.18
CA TYR A 874 -44.60 -14.61 3.00
C TYR A 874 -45.37 -15.51 2.01
N GLN A 875 -46.37 -16.25 2.48
CA GLN A 875 -47.27 -17.09 1.67
C GLN A 875 -48.12 -16.31 0.65
N ASN A 876 -48.29 -15.00 0.83
CA ASN A 876 -49.11 -14.16 -0.06
C ASN A 876 -48.31 -13.67 -1.28
N TYR A 877 -46.99 -13.84 -1.31
CA TYR A 877 -46.11 -13.36 -2.38
C TYR A 877 -45.69 -14.48 -3.32
N SER A 878 -45.67 -14.18 -4.62
CA SER A 878 -45.24 -15.11 -5.67
C SER A 878 -43.76 -14.92 -5.97
N PHE A 879 -42.96 -15.95 -5.71
CA PHE A 879 -41.53 -15.99 -5.98
C PHE A 879 -41.05 -17.44 -6.12
N ASP A 880 -39.94 -17.62 -6.82
CA ASP A 880 -39.30 -18.91 -7.05
C ASP A 880 -38.05 -19.05 -6.17
N VAL A 881 -37.67 -20.28 -5.83
CA VAL A 881 -36.48 -20.56 -5.01
C VAL A 881 -35.42 -21.19 -5.91
N PRO A 882 -34.26 -20.54 -6.14
CA PRO A 882 -33.21 -21.08 -6.98
C PRO A 882 -32.52 -22.28 -6.32
N ILE A 883 -32.11 -23.26 -7.14
CA ILE A 883 -31.56 -24.54 -6.71
C ILE A 883 -30.30 -24.84 -7.54
N GLY A 884 -29.22 -25.26 -6.87
CA GLY A 884 -27.97 -25.67 -7.51
C GLY A 884 -27.97 -27.15 -7.89
N LYS A 885 -26.91 -27.60 -8.55
CA LYS A 885 -26.80 -28.98 -9.06
C LYS A 885 -25.62 -29.73 -8.46
N ASN A 886 -24.48 -29.06 -8.33
CA ASN A 886 -23.19 -29.66 -8.03
C ASN A 886 -22.72 -29.37 -6.60
N GLY A 887 -23.26 -28.34 -5.95
CA GLY A 887 -22.89 -27.96 -4.58
C GLY A 887 -21.55 -27.24 -4.46
N ASP A 888 -21.03 -26.67 -5.55
CA ASP A 888 -19.78 -25.92 -5.60
C ASP A 888 -19.96 -24.42 -5.29
N CYS A 889 -18.84 -23.69 -5.20
CA CYS A 889 -18.85 -22.24 -4.96
C CYS A 889 -19.61 -21.48 -6.05
N TYR A 890 -19.55 -21.94 -7.31
CA TYR A 890 -20.19 -21.28 -8.44
C TYR A 890 -21.73 -21.38 -8.40
N ASP A 891 -22.29 -22.57 -8.09
CA ASP A 891 -23.73 -22.71 -7.90
C ASP A 891 -24.26 -21.81 -6.77
N ARG A 892 -23.49 -21.68 -5.69
CA ARG A 892 -23.84 -20.78 -4.56
C ARG A 892 -23.81 -19.30 -4.96
N TYR A 893 -22.90 -18.92 -5.85
CA TYR A 893 -22.86 -17.59 -6.46
C TYR A 893 -24.14 -17.33 -7.27
N LEU A 894 -24.48 -18.24 -8.20
CA LEU A 894 -25.67 -18.10 -9.05
C LEU A 894 -26.97 -18.05 -8.25
N ILE A 895 -27.10 -18.89 -7.22
CA ILE A 895 -28.26 -18.88 -6.32
C ILE A 895 -28.46 -17.51 -5.68
N ARG A 896 -27.40 -16.90 -5.16
CA ARG A 896 -27.49 -15.57 -4.51
C ARG A 896 -27.84 -14.48 -5.52
N THR A 897 -27.31 -14.54 -6.74
CA THR A 897 -27.65 -13.56 -7.78
C THR A 897 -29.12 -13.68 -8.19
N GLU A 898 -29.62 -14.90 -8.35
CA GLU A 898 -31.03 -15.12 -8.65
C GLU A 898 -31.94 -14.78 -7.46
N GLU A 899 -31.51 -15.02 -6.22
CA GLU A 899 -32.23 -14.57 -5.03
C GLU A 899 -32.41 -13.05 -4.99
N MET A 900 -31.43 -12.25 -5.44
CA MET A 900 -31.61 -10.80 -5.57
C MET A 900 -32.73 -10.42 -6.55
N ARG A 901 -32.85 -11.12 -7.69
CA ARG A 901 -33.95 -10.92 -8.64
C ARG A 901 -35.30 -11.30 -8.06
N GLN A 902 -35.36 -12.42 -7.33
CA GLN A 902 -36.58 -12.85 -6.66
C GLN A 902 -36.97 -11.89 -5.53
N SER A 903 -36.01 -11.33 -4.80
CA SER A 903 -36.25 -10.27 -3.81
C SER A 903 -36.81 -9.00 -4.44
N LEU A 904 -36.29 -8.55 -5.59
CA LEU A 904 -36.88 -7.43 -6.34
C LEU A 904 -38.34 -7.69 -6.71
N ARG A 905 -38.66 -8.91 -7.14
CA ARG A 905 -40.02 -9.33 -7.47
C ARG A 905 -40.96 -9.31 -6.25
N ILE A 906 -40.46 -9.68 -5.06
CA ILE A 906 -41.22 -9.58 -3.81
C ILE A 906 -41.40 -8.10 -3.41
N ILE A 907 -40.36 -7.28 -3.53
CA ILE A 907 -40.42 -5.83 -3.22
C ILE A 907 -41.49 -5.15 -4.08
N ALA A 908 -41.52 -5.41 -5.39
CA ALA A 908 -42.55 -4.87 -6.27
C ALA A 908 -43.98 -5.27 -5.82
N GLN A 909 -44.19 -6.56 -5.53
CA GLN A 909 -45.48 -7.03 -5.02
C GLN A 909 -45.84 -6.44 -3.65
N ALA A 910 -44.88 -6.26 -2.75
CA ALA A 910 -45.08 -5.68 -1.43
C ALA A 910 -45.48 -4.20 -1.50
N ILE A 911 -44.96 -3.45 -2.48
CA ILE A 911 -45.35 -2.06 -2.74
C ILE A 911 -46.79 -2.01 -3.27
N ASP A 912 -47.15 -2.88 -4.22
CA ASP A 912 -48.48 -2.91 -4.83
C ASP A 912 -49.59 -3.38 -3.86
N THR A 913 -49.25 -4.30 -2.96
CA THR A 913 -50.21 -4.93 -2.03
C THR A 913 -50.24 -4.31 -0.64
N LEU A 914 -49.48 -3.22 -0.40
CA LEU A 914 -49.32 -2.63 0.93
C LEU A 914 -50.66 -2.15 1.52
N PRO A 915 -51.16 -2.77 2.61
CA PRO A 915 -52.44 -2.39 3.18
C PRO A 915 -52.35 -1.07 3.97
N ALA A 916 -53.44 -0.30 3.95
CA ALA A 916 -53.65 0.80 4.88
C ALA A 916 -53.98 0.24 6.28
N GLY A 917 -53.52 0.89 7.35
CA GLY A 917 -53.81 0.47 8.72
C GLY A 917 -52.72 0.87 9.73
N PRO A 918 -52.81 0.40 10.98
CA PRO A 918 -51.79 0.63 11.99
C PRO A 918 -50.53 -0.19 11.70
N HIS A 919 -49.34 0.42 11.90
CA HIS A 919 -48.03 -0.25 11.74
C HIS A 919 -47.57 -1.02 12.99
N ARG A 920 -48.21 -0.77 14.13
CA ARG A 920 -47.94 -1.43 15.41
C ARG A 920 -49.24 -1.87 16.07
N LEU A 921 -49.14 -2.88 16.92
CA LEU A 921 -50.26 -3.39 17.71
C LEU A 921 -50.87 -2.30 18.60
N GLU A 922 -52.18 -2.35 18.80
CA GLU A 922 -52.91 -1.39 19.65
C GLU A 922 -52.88 -1.73 21.15
N ASP A 923 -52.34 -2.89 21.55
CA ASP A 923 -52.17 -3.22 22.97
C ASP A 923 -51.00 -2.43 23.59
N HIS A 924 -51.36 -1.41 24.37
CA HIS A 924 -50.44 -0.50 25.05
C HIS A 924 -49.71 -1.11 26.25
N LYS A 925 -49.95 -2.38 26.57
CA LYS A 925 -49.15 -3.13 27.56
C LYS A 925 -47.88 -3.74 26.98
N ILE A 926 -47.80 -3.84 25.65
CA ILE A 926 -46.64 -4.41 24.92
C ILE A 926 -45.96 -3.31 24.11
N VAL A 927 -46.75 -2.52 23.38
CA VAL A 927 -46.25 -1.48 22.48
C VAL A 927 -46.50 -0.10 23.09
N PRO A 928 -45.51 0.81 23.09
CA PRO A 928 -45.72 2.15 23.64
C PRO A 928 -46.79 2.92 22.84
N PRO A 929 -47.63 3.74 23.51
CA PRO A 929 -48.64 4.56 22.84
C PRO A 929 -48.01 5.64 21.95
N SER A 930 -48.83 6.28 21.11
CA SER A 930 -48.35 7.39 20.28
C SER A 930 -47.96 8.61 21.13
N ARG A 931 -46.99 9.41 20.65
CA ARG A 931 -46.58 10.64 21.36
C ARG A 931 -47.71 11.66 21.51
N ALA A 932 -48.67 11.67 20.58
CA ALA A 932 -49.85 12.53 20.67
C ALA A 932 -50.77 12.09 21.82
N GLN A 933 -51.09 10.78 21.89
CA GLN A 933 -51.93 10.22 22.95
C GLN A 933 -51.27 10.29 24.33
N MET A 934 -49.95 10.07 24.41
CA MET A 934 -49.19 10.18 25.66
C MET A 934 -49.33 11.55 26.33
N LYS A 935 -49.44 12.62 25.54
CA LYS A 935 -49.61 13.99 26.06
C LYS A 935 -51.05 14.31 26.49
N GLN A 936 -52.03 13.49 26.11
CA GLN A 936 -53.45 13.75 26.32
C GLN A 936 -54.11 12.78 27.31
N SER A 937 -53.67 11.52 27.38
CA SER A 937 -54.23 10.47 28.25
C SER A 937 -53.26 10.13 29.39
N MET A 938 -53.81 10.01 30.60
CA MET A 938 -53.08 9.56 31.77
C MET A 938 -52.66 8.09 31.66
N GLU A 939 -53.54 7.21 31.16
CA GLU A 939 -53.17 5.79 30.95
C GLU A 939 -52.02 5.65 29.97
N ALA A 940 -52.03 6.42 28.88
CA ALA A 940 -50.95 6.40 27.90
C ALA A 940 -49.61 6.82 28.51
N LEU A 941 -49.61 7.80 29.41
CA LEU A 941 -48.40 8.23 30.11
C LEU A 941 -47.91 7.15 31.09
N ILE A 942 -48.81 6.50 31.84
CA ILE A 942 -48.49 5.39 32.75
C ILE A 942 -47.88 4.23 31.98
N HIS A 943 -48.52 3.79 30.89
CA HIS A 943 -48.03 2.71 30.04
C HIS A 943 -46.67 3.03 29.43
N HIS A 944 -46.49 4.25 28.91
CA HIS A 944 -45.19 4.70 28.40
C HIS A 944 -44.10 4.65 29.49
N PHE A 945 -44.39 5.17 30.69
CA PHE A 945 -43.44 5.16 31.79
C PHE A 945 -43.05 3.73 32.20
N LYS A 946 -44.04 2.84 32.38
CA LYS A 946 -43.81 1.44 32.75
C LYS A 946 -43.03 0.66 31.70
N LEU A 947 -43.36 0.79 30.42
CA LEU A 947 -42.68 0.08 29.33
C LEU A 947 -41.20 0.45 29.19
N TYR A 948 -40.84 1.71 29.41
CA TYR A 948 -39.44 2.16 29.27
C TYR A 948 -38.60 2.06 30.55
N THR A 949 -39.23 1.90 31.71
CA THR A 949 -38.52 1.71 32.99
C THR A 949 -38.44 0.24 33.40
N GLU A 950 -39.60 -0.43 33.48
CA GLU A 950 -39.73 -1.83 33.87
C GLU A 950 -39.68 -2.74 32.64
N GLY A 951 -40.40 -2.42 31.57
CA GLY A 951 -40.60 -3.32 30.43
C GLY A 951 -41.85 -4.18 30.59
N PHE A 952 -42.22 -4.91 29.53
CA PHE A 952 -43.35 -5.84 29.57
C PHE A 952 -42.92 -7.21 30.08
N HIS A 953 -43.82 -7.88 30.81
CA HIS A 953 -43.61 -9.26 31.27
C HIS A 953 -44.02 -10.24 30.17
N VAL A 954 -43.19 -11.26 29.96
CA VAL A 954 -43.48 -12.34 29.01
C VAL A 954 -43.84 -13.59 29.81
N PRO A 955 -44.93 -14.31 29.48
CA PRO A 955 -45.30 -15.54 30.16
C PRO A 955 -44.15 -16.55 30.27
N PRO A 956 -44.09 -17.35 31.34
CA PRO A 956 -43.07 -18.39 31.47
C PRO A 956 -43.24 -19.45 30.38
N GLY A 957 -42.14 -19.82 29.72
CA GLY A 957 -42.14 -20.77 28.61
C GLY A 957 -40.89 -20.68 27.74
N SER A 958 -40.69 -21.67 26.87
CA SER A 958 -39.61 -21.70 25.90
C SER A 958 -40.14 -21.71 24.47
N THR A 959 -39.45 -21.02 23.56
CA THR A 959 -39.75 -21.05 22.13
C THR A 959 -38.46 -21.20 21.34
N TYR A 960 -38.57 -21.90 20.21
CA TYR A 960 -37.62 -21.80 19.13
C TYR A 960 -38.35 -21.22 17.91
N THR A 961 -37.84 -20.12 17.40
CA THR A 961 -38.34 -19.48 16.18
C THR A 961 -37.17 -19.28 15.24
N ALA A 962 -37.35 -19.70 14.00
CA ALA A 962 -36.37 -19.54 12.94
C ALA A 962 -36.97 -18.75 11.77
N ILE A 963 -36.10 -18.01 11.08
CA ILE A 963 -36.42 -17.32 9.83
C ILE A 963 -35.37 -17.68 8.78
N GLU A 964 -35.70 -17.42 7.51
CA GLU A 964 -34.73 -17.46 6.43
C GLU A 964 -33.98 -16.13 6.39
N ALA A 965 -32.86 -16.02 7.11
CA ALA A 965 -31.92 -14.93 6.90
C ALA A 965 -31.20 -15.11 5.53
N PRO A 966 -30.55 -14.08 4.98
CA PRO A 966 -29.85 -14.19 3.69
C PRO A 966 -28.70 -15.21 3.72
N LYS A 967 -28.09 -15.40 4.90
CA LYS A 967 -27.06 -16.42 5.16
C LYS A 967 -27.63 -17.82 5.32
N GLY A 968 -28.89 -17.95 5.75
CA GLY A 968 -29.57 -19.23 5.97
C GLY A 968 -30.53 -19.20 7.15
N GLU A 969 -30.69 -20.32 7.83
CA GLU A 969 -31.60 -20.44 8.97
C GLU A 969 -31.00 -19.74 10.19
N PHE A 970 -31.52 -18.54 10.48
CA PHE A 970 -31.24 -17.82 11.71
C PHE A 970 -32.34 -18.13 12.72
N GLY A 971 -31.96 -18.70 13.86
CA GLY A 971 -32.89 -19.14 14.89
C GLY A 971 -32.60 -18.57 16.26
N VAL A 972 -33.65 -18.24 17.00
CA VAL A 972 -33.59 -17.78 18.38
C VAL A 972 -34.34 -18.77 19.26
N TYR A 973 -33.61 -19.39 20.19
CA TYR A 973 -34.18 -20.14 21.30
C TYR A 973 -34.27 -19.22 22.51
N LEU A 974 -35.50 -18.88 22.90
CA LEU A 974 -35.76 -17.95 24.00
C LEU A 974 -36.55 -18.64 25.10
N GLU A 975 -36.07 -18.50 26.33
CA GLU A 975 -36.67 -19.02 27.55
C GLU A 975 -37.03 -17.86 28.48
N SER A 976 -38.27 -17.85 28.94
CA SER A 976 -38.84 -16.85 29.84
C SER A 976 -39.23 -17.53 31.16
N ASP A 977 -38.93 -16.88 32.28
CA ASP A 977 -39.33 -17.28 33.64
C ASP A 977 -40.59 -16.54 34.14
N GLY A 978 -41.24 -15.75 33.28
CA GLY A 978 -42.35 -14.88 33.67
C GLY A 978 -41.93 -13.43 33.98
N SER A 979 -40.62 -13.13 33.98
CA SER A 979 -40.12 -11.79 34.23
C SER A 979 -40.17 -10.88 32.99
N ASN A 980 -39.67 -9.65 33.15
CA ASN A 980 -39.50 -8.65 32.10
C ASN A 980 -38.17 -8.80 31.33
N ARG A 981 -37.38 -9.83 31.65
CA ARG A 981 -36.09 -10.14 31.03
C ARG A 981 -36.12 -11.59 30.51
N PRO A 982 -35.44 -11.89 29.39
CA PRO A 982 -35.28 -13.27 28.97
C PRO A 982 -34.37 -14.00 29.96
N TYR A 983 -34.82 -15.16 30.45
CA TYR A 983 -34.02 -16.01 31.34
C TYR A 983 -32.80 -16.57 30.62
N ARG A 984 -33.02 -17.08 29.40
CA ARG A 984 -31.96 -17.53 28.49
C ARG A 984 -32.33 -17.19 27.06
N CYS A 985 -31.35 -16.74 26.29
CA CYS A 985 -31.50 -16.50 24.87
C CYS A 985 -30.32 -17.11 24.11
N LYS A 986 -30.53 -18.28 23.50
CA LYS A 986 -29.53 -18.99 22.69
C LYS A 986 -29.76 -18.67 21.22
N ILE A 987 -28.70 -18.26 20.52
CA ILE A 987 -28.76 -17.89 19.11
C ILE A 987 -28.14 -19.01 18.25
N ARG A 988 -28.88 -19.46 17.25
CA ARG A 988 -28.45 -20.38 16.19
C ARG A 988 -28.21 -19.58 14.90
N PRO A 989 -26.98 -19.11 14.64
CA PRO A 989 -26.60 -18.47 13.41
C PRO A 989 -26.24 -19.52 12.34
N PRO A 990 -26.43 -19.22 11.06
CA PRO A 990 -26.01 -20.08 9.96
C PRO A 990 -24.48 -20.19 9.86
N GLY A 991 -23.75 -19.07 9.97
CA GLY A 991 -22.29 -19.04 9.71
C GLY A 991 -21.46 -19.92 10.63
N PHE A 992 -21.92 -20.19 11.87
CA PHE A 992 -21.23 -21.10 12.79
C PHE A 992 -21.23 -22.56 12.30
N PHE A 993 -22.35 -23.03 11.74
CA PHE A 993 -22.44 -24.39 11.19
C PHE A 993 -21.70 -24.49 9.86
N HIS A 994 -21.75 -23.44 9.04
CA HIS A 994 -20.99 -23.39 7.79
C HIS A 994 -19.49 -23.45 8.03
N LEU A 995 -18.98 -22.68 9.00
CA LEU A 995 -17.55 -22.65 9.34
C LEU A 995 -17.07 -23.95 9.99
N ALA A 996 -17.93 -24.66 10.73
CA ALA A 996 -17.58 -25.95 11.32
C ALA A 996 -17.17 -27.00 10.26
N ALA A 997 -17.70 -26.91 9.05
CA ALA A 997 -17.38 -27.81 7.95
C ALA A 997 -16.25 -27.31 7.02
N ILE A 998 -15.53 -26.26 7.41
CA ILE A 998 -14.48 -25.69 6.55
C ILE A 998 -13.34 -26.67 6.27
N ASP A 999 -13.01 -27.53 7.24
CA ASP A 999 -12.02 -28.61 7.07
C ASP A 999 -12.46 -29.57 5.95
N LEU A 1000 -13.72 -29.98 5.97
CA LEU A 1000 -14.30 -30.86 4.97
C LEU A 1000 -14.35 -30.21 3.58
N MET A 1001 -14.68 -28.92 3.51
CA MET A 1001 -14.72 -28.18 2.24
C MET A 1001 -13.34 -27.87 1.68
N ALA A 1002 -12.34 -27.61 2.52
CA ALA A 1002 -11.00 -27.18 2.11
C ALA A 1002 -10.05 -28.35 1.80
N LYS A 1003 -10.33 -29.55 2.34
CA LYS A 1003 -9.46 -30.71 2.17
C LYS A 1003 -9.30 -31.10 0.71
N GLY A 1004 -8.04 -31.22 0.27
CA GLY A 1004 -7.68 -31.58 -1.11
C GLY A 1004 -7.69 -30.40 -2.09
N HIS A 1005 -8.03 -29.18 -1.63
CA HIS A 1005 -7.96 -27.96 -2.43
C HIS A 1005 -6.66 -27.19 -2.19
N TYR A 1006 -6.39 -26.21 -3.05
CA TYR A 1006 -5.22 -25.34 -2.91
C TYR A 1006 -5.44 -24.28 -1.83
N VAL A 1007 -4.35 -23.72 -1.28
CA VAL A 1007 -4.42 -22.60 -0.32
C VAL A 1007 -5.25 -21.42 -0.86
N ALA A 1008 -5.10 -21.08 -2.14
CA ALA A 1008 -5.88 -20.01 -2.77
C ALA A 1008 -7.38 -20.32 -2.83
N ASP A 1009 -7.76 -21.59 -2.88
CA ASP A 1009 -9.16 -22.02 -2.94
C ASP A 1009 -9.84 -21.91 -1.57
N VAL A 1010 -9.07 -22.00 -0.47
CA VAL A 1010 -9.58 -21.78 0.89
C VAL A 1010 -10.23 -20.39 1.00
N VAL A 1011 -9.61 -19.38 0.39
CA VAL A 1011 -10.16 -18.02 0.35
C VAL A 1011 -11.51 -17.97 -0.38
N ALA A 1012 -11.63 -18.66 -1.51
CA ALA A 1012 -12.90 -18.77 -2.24
C ALA A 1012 -13.97 -19.53 -1.43
N ILE A 1013 -13.56 -20.57 -0.69
CA ILE A 1013 -14.45 -21.34 0.19
C ILE A 1013 -14.96 -20.49 1.36
N VAL A 1014 -14.07 -19.71 1.99
CA VAL A 1014 -14.43 -18.76 3.06
C VAL A 1014 -15.43 -17.74 2.54
N GLY A 1015 -15.15 -17.12 1.39
CA GLY A 1015 -16.02 -16.12 0.77
C GLY A 1015 -17.41 -16.68 0.40
N THR A 1016 -17.48 -17.88 -0.18
CA THR A 1016 -18.78 -18.46 -0.58
C THR A 1016 -19.67 -18.84 0.61
N CYS A 1017 -19.09 -19.04 1.80
CA CYS A 1017 -19.84 -19.32 3.02
C CYS A 1017 -20.54 -18.07 3.59
N ASP A 1018 -20.20 -16.87 3.09
CA ASP A 1018 -20.75 -15.59 3.54
C ASP A 1018 -20.66 -15.43 5.08
N LEU A 1019 -19.43 -15.44 5.60
CA LEU A 1019 -19.17 -15.43 7.03
C LEU A 1019 -19.12 -14.02 7.60
N VAL A 1020 -19.87 -13.79 8.68
CA VAL A 1020 -19.75 -12.59 9.52
C VAL A 1020 -19.43 -13.02 10.94
N PHE A 1021 -18.22 -12.73 11.40
CA PHE A 1021 -17.74 -13.23 12.69
C PHE A 1021 -18.53 -12.70 13.89
N GLY A 1022 -19.25 -11.60 13.74
CA GLY A 1022 -20.15 -11.09 14.78
C GLY A 1022 -21.30 -12.03 15.11
N GLU A 1023 -21.80 -12.80 14.13
CA GLU A 1023 -22.81 -13.83 14.38
C GLU A 1023 -22.21 -15.18 14.71
N VAL A 1024 -20.93 -15.43 14.42
CA VAL A 1024 -20.23 -16.68 14.77
C VAL A 1024 -19.78 -16.66 16.23
N ASP A 1025 -19.35 -15.51 16.74
CA ASP A 1025 -18.83 -15.34 18.11
C ASP A 1025 -19.86 -14.61 19.01
N ARG A 1026 -20.64 -15.36 19.81
CA ARG A 1026 -21.81 -14.83 20.59
C ARG A 1026 -21.73 -15.18 22.05
#